data_AF-A0A7C7WPT5-F1
#
_entry.id   AF-A0A7C7WPT5-F1
#
_cell.length_a   1.000
_cell.length_b   1.000
_cell.length_c   1.000
_cell.angle_alpha   90.00
_cell.angle_beta   90.00
_cell.angle_gamma   90.00
#
_symmetry.space_group_name_H-M   'P 1'
#
loop_
_entity.id
_entity.type
_entity.pdbx_description
1 polymer ?
#
loop_
_entity_poly.entity_id
_entity_poly.type
_entity_poly.pdbx_seq_one_letter_code
_entity_poly.pdbx_strand_id
1 'polypeptide(L)'
;MIKMRRYIGVLIATVISLTLSSNVASAYCGAPTDGLVAHWRLEEAAAPYHDDINNFTATVSGTAPTSANGMIQNGISNRAAAGHIETATNTTLSAMTTYSVSFWARHSDYGGYEGMLEISDMMTVSSAFDDEEILVNLPSWSTQTGTYFANNAKMGIDKWNHIVVTYDNTQPAGTHPQVYFNGVLQSLTAAFATTGTYSAPASSLVKIGAGQIGSERRMAGEIDDVRIYDLILDADDVAELFKATAPGHMRFNTETSAVEYCDGDDWVMAGTGSYSPMAAEFDGTNDYMMGTLNNTVTDSNKWSASFWFRNDDYTENDWRFIMDSPNPGDISIDWHGHAGDRLLFSGQNESATTVMSMYSDAVTDDEWHHVLFSVDLSDAGRRHIYIDGASAIDTVTTYDTSGIFDFTLTDYGIGTYTGARMWDGALADLWVDFGTYIDFSSAAQRAKFVSPTGMPMYLGADGSLPTGQTPDIFLSGDVESWHVNKGAAGGFTETGSITASATQPAATSGATTLPSGCSTIGDVCADGSVYAGLSPDGSVAMYTTPADAGTFTYNDGSGNWFNVMDNCSDSPSGTATTCQTGMANTEALIDAETEGASGEVPYAAARYCYDLTAHGYDDWYLPAPDELDILYTNRVAIDGFTTAFDVYGSYYLSSAENWDDCARHVRFHDGVHDCAGKNTALKMRCVRKGGSPVCTGPDGSAGDIIYNTDEMVLQYCNSADWVAMGPVGGTGGGGCSSPAGNAGDIMFNNDFNTMQFCNAQDWVAIGKQTAPTEGLIAHYPLNETSGNSMIEYVSANNGTWTDGTGNDVAEETRKGKIGNAPLFDGNNDFVLFSLTSEMQNLQSFTLSAWVNWAGVTADYQGVIDLRDVGMLTMAFNNSNLLFRAPAWDGAEGIWQFSGNYRGQWKHMVVTYNYTDPVGTDPKVYVDGIRLPSVSESTTPTGSYSASAQTAGTIGRSYISGNGRFYNGLIDDVRIYNRELSDTEIKQLYYATK
;
A
#
# COMPACT_ATOMS: atom_id res chain seq x y z
N MET A 1 -18.28 -10.69 -51.66
CA MET A 1 -19.65 -10.12 -51.70
C MET A 1 -19.89 -9.50 -50.33
N ILE A 2 -19.93 -8.17 -50.23
CA ILE A 2 -21.17 -7.35 -50.07
C ILE A 2 -21.70 -7.51 -48.63
N LYS A 3 -21.96 -6.50 -47.78
CA LYS A 3 -22.03 -5.02 -47.77
C LYS A 3 -22.22 -4.65 -46.27
N MET A 4 -21.55 -3.63 -45.69
CA MET A 4 -21.92 -2.19 -45.65
C MET A 4 -23.22 -1.80 -44.91
N ARG A 5 -23.04 -0.90 -43.91
CA ARG A 5 -23.77 0.38 -43.64
C ARG A 5 -25.16 0.29 -42.95
N ARG A 6 -25.62 1.22 -42.09
CA ARG A 6 -25.34 2.66 -41.87
C ARG A 6 -26.11 3.20 -40.63
N TYR A 7 -25.48 4.09 -39.85
CA TYR A 7 -25.93 5.40 -39.31
C TYR A 7 -27.42 5.70 -39.00
N ILE A 8 -27.68 6.35 -37.84
CA ILE A 8 -28.00 7.81 -37.70
C ILE A 8 -28.14 8.15 -36.20
N GLY A 9 -27.25 9.00 -35.69
CA GLY A 9 -27.45 9.81 -34.50
C GLY A 9 -27.25 11.27 -34.91
N VAL A 10 -28.26 12.12 -34.70
CA VAL A 10 -28.21 13.58 -34.95
C VAL A 10 -29.11 14.28 -33.93
N LEU A 11 -28.47 15.15 -33.13
CA LEU A 11 -28.93 16.32 -32.35
C LEU A 11 -30.11 16.18 -31.36
N ILE A 12 -29.85 16.53 -30.09
CA ILE A 12 -30.05 17.88 -29.53
C ILE A 12 -29.08 18.05 -28.34
N ALA A 13 -28.22 19.06 -28.42
CA ALA A 13 -27.40 19.55 -27.31
C ALA A 13 -28.01 20.88 -26.83
N THR A 14 -28.32 21.00 -25.53
CA THR A 14 -28.42 22.29 -24.84
C THR A 14 -28.01 22.16 -23.36
N VAL A 15 -26.81 22.63 -23.08
CA VAL A 15 -26.29 23.31 -21.87
C VAL A 15 -27.04 23.10 -20.54
N ILE A 16 -26.41 22.37 -19.62
CA ILE A 16 -26.25 22.77 -18.21
C ILE A 16 -24.81 22.41 -17.82
N SER A 17 -23.93 23.41 -17.76
CA SER A 17 -22.67 23.31 -17.03
C SER A 17 -23.02 23.41 -15.54
N LEU A 18 -22.86 22.30 -14.82
CA LEU A 18 -22.65 22.31 -13.38
C LEU A 18 -21.22 21.83 -13.15
N THR A 19 -20.41 22.71 -12.59
CA THR A 19 -19.03 22.48 -12.17
C THR A 19 -19.01 21.47 -11.03
N LEU A 20 -18.55 20.25 -11.32
CA LEU A 20 -17.93 19.36 -10.34
C LEU A 20 -16.45 19.74 -10.30
N SER A 21 -16.05 20.40 -9.22
CA SER A 21 -14.63 20.58 -8.86
C SER A 21 -14.28 19.51 -7.83
N SER A 22 -13.78 18.37 -8.32
CA SER A 22 -12.99 17.39 -7.57
C SER A 22 -12.48 16.31 -8.53
N ASN A 23 -11.60 16.69 -9.45
CA ASN A 23 -10.75 15.74 -10.16
C ASN A 23 -9.30 16.19 -9.90
N VAL A 24 -8.74 15.81 -8.75
CA VAL A 24 -7.30 15.60 -8.72
C VAL A 24 -7.16 14.14 -9.12
N ALA A 25 -7.12 13.90 -10.43
CA ALA A 25 -6.85 12.55 -10.92
C ALA A 25 -5.35 12.31 -10.67
N SER A 26 -5.00 11.65 -9.56
CA SER A 26 -3.86 10.76 -9.63
C SER A 26 -4.27 9.62 -10.55
N ALA A 27 -3.37 9.19 -11.42
CA ALA A 27 -3.63 8.03 -12.27
C ALA A 27 -2.50 7.00 -12.17
N TYR A 28 -1.48 7.29 -11.36
CA TYR A 28 -0.27 6.52 -11.18
C TYR A 28 0.23 6.65 -9.74
N CYS A 29 0.51 5.52 -9.11
CA CYS A 29 0.91 5.48 -7.71
C CYS A 29 2.36 5.94 -7.54
N GLY A 30 2.63 6.71 -6.47
CA GLY A 30 3.92 7.37 -6.25
C GLY A 30 4.15 8.64 -7.08
N ALA A 31 3.16 9.10 -7.86
CA ALA A 31 3.29 10.39 -8.54
C ALA A 31 2.87 11.54 -7.59
N PRO A 32 3.75 12.51 -7.26
CA PRO A 32 3.35 13.67 -6.48
C PRO A 32 2.19 14.41 -7.16
N THR A 33 1.18 14.78 -6.37
CA THR A 33 0.00 15.53 -6.83
C THR A 33 -0.04 16.96 -6.32
N ASP A 34 0.75 17.29 -5.29
CA ASP A 34 0.79 18.65 -4.77
C ASP A 34 1.34 19.61 -5.84
N GLY A 35 0.71 20.78 -5.95
CA GLY A 35 1.02 21.76 -7.01
C GLY A 35 0.85 21.27 -8.45
N LEU A 36 0.23 20.11 -8.72
CA LEU A 36 0.03 19.63 -10.09
C LEU A 36 -0.98 20.50 -10.84
N VAL A 37 -0.56 21.09 -11.96
CA VAL A 37 -1.39 22.01 -12.75
C VAL A 37 -1.85 21.42 -14.06
N ALA A 38 -1.04 20.59 -14.72
CA ALA A 38 -1.44 19.92 -15.96
C ALA A 38 -0.84 18.51 -16.03
N HIS A 39 -1.62 17.56 -16.55
CA HIS A 39 -1.20 16.18 -16.76
C HIS A 39 -1.81 15.63 -18.05
N TRP A 40 -0.95 15.30 -19.02
CA TRP A 40 -1.32 14.54 -20.21
C TRP A 40 -0.74 13.13 -20.08
N ARG A 41 -1.60 12.16 -19.78
CA ARG A 41 -1.23 10.74 -19.79
C ARG A 41 -0.98 10.19 -21.19
N LEU A 42 -1.59 10.80 -22.21
CA LEU A 42 -1.40 10.42 -23.62
C LEU A 42 -1.92 9.01 -23.97
N GLU A 43 -2.93 8.55 -23.24
CA GLU A 43 -3.60 7.25 -23.43
C GLU A 43 -4.61 7.24 -24.58
N GLU A 44 -4.95 8.39 -25.14
CA GLU A 44 -5.96 8.48 -26.18
C GLU A 44 -5.45 7.91 -27.50
N ALA A 45 -6.27 7.04 -28.10
CA ALA A 45 -5.97 6.45 -29.42
C ALA A 45 -5.84 7.49 -30.54
N ALA A 46 -6.41 8.69 -30.38
CA ALA A 46 -6.29 9.83 -31.29
C ALA A 46 -6.74 11.14 -30.63
N ALA A 47 -6.30 12.27 -31.20
CA ALA A 47 -6.69 13.61 -30.77
C ALA A 47 -8.22 13.85 -30.72
N PRO A 48 -8.72 14.75 -29.85
CA PRO A 48 -7.94 15.61 -28.94
C PRO A 48 -7.33 14.85 -27.76
N TYR A 49 -6.18 15.31 -27.28
CA TYR A 49 -5.48 14.73 -26.12
C TYR A 49 -5.83 15.56 -24.89
N HIS A 50 -6.50 14.94 -23.93
CA HIS A 50 -7.07 15.63 -22.79
C HIS A 50 -6.02 15.79 -21.70
N ASP A 51 -6.14 16.91 -20.98
CA ASP A 51 -5.45 17.13 -19.72
C ASP A 51 -6.41 16.76 -18.60
N ASP A 52 -5.94 15.93 -17.68
CA ASP A 52 -6.75 15.35 -16.61
C ASP A 52 -7.03 16.32 -15.45
N ILE A 53 -6.34 17.48 -15.40
CA ILE A 53 -6.41 18.42 -14.27
C ILE A 53 -7.29 19.65 -14.58
N ASN A 54 -6.86 20.48 -15.54
CA ASN A 54 -7.40 21.82 -15.76
C ASN A 54 -7.96 22.02 -17.18
N ASN A 55 -8.18 20.91 -17.90
CA ASN A 55 -8.70 20.87 -19.26
C ASN A 55 -7.84 21.65 -20.28
N PHE A 56 -6.51 21.60 -20.14
CA PHE A 56 -5.54 21.99 -21.17
C PHE A 56 -5.54 21.02 -22.37
N THR A 57 -6.69 20.80 -22.99
CA THR A 57 -6.82 19.87 -24.12
C THR A 57 -5.91 20.28 -25.28
N ALA A 58 -5.02 19.37 -25.69
CA ALA A 58 -4.07 19.56 -26.79
C ALA A 58 -4.63 19.05 -28.12
N THR A 59 -4.27 19.73 -29.20
CA THR A 59 -4.68 19.41 -30.57
C THR A 59 -3.46 19.20 -31.47
N VAL A 60 -3.66 18.52 -32.60
CA VAL A 60 -2.57 18.20 -33.53
C VAL A 60 -2.16 19.42 -34.33
N SER A 61 -0.85 19.66 -34.39
CA SER A 61 -0.20 20.58 -35.30
C SER A 61 0.70 19.81 -36.27
N GLY A 62 0.45 19.95 -37.58
CA GLY A 62 1.14 19.15 -38.61
C GLY A 62 0.53 17.75 -38.79
N THR A 63 1.38 16.71 -38.82
CA THR A 63 0.94 15.31 -38.95
C THR A 63 0.55 14.75 -37.58
N ALA A 64 -0.61 14.08 -37.49
CA ALA A 64 -1.06 13.49 -36.24
C ALA A 64 -0.07 12.43 -35.72
N PRO A 65 0.33 12.49 -34.44
CA PRO A 65 1.01 11.39 -33.80
C PRO A 65 0.16 10.11 -33.83
N THR A 66 0.82 8.96 -33.78
CA THR A 66 0.16 7.65 -33.65
C THR A 66 0.28 7.15 -32.23
N SER A 67 -0.71 6.39 -31.73
CA SER A 67 -0.57 5.65 -30.48
C SER A 67 0.63 4.70 -30.53
N ALA A 68 1.41 4.66 -29.46
CA ALA A 68 2.51 3.73 -29.24
C ALA A 68 2.47 3.19 -27.81
N ASN A 69 3.27 2.17 -27.51
CA ASN A 69 3.48 1.75 -26.13
C ASN A 69 4.27 2.86 -25.42
N GLY A 70 3.71 3.40 -24.34
CA GLY A 70 4.34 4.39 -23.48
C GLY A 70 5.41 3.74 -22.60
N MET A 71 6.03 4.55 -21.74
CA MET A 71 6.72 4.03 -20.56
C MET A 71 5.69 3.53 -19.54
N ILE A 72 4.58 4.26 -19.40
CA ILE A 72 3.47 3.93 -18.52
C ILE A 72 2.25 3.75 -19.42
N GLN A 73 1.80 2.50 -19.58
CA GLN A 73 0.71 2.13 -20.49
C GLN A 73 0.95 2.54 -21.97
N ASN A 74 0.24 3.54 -22.48
CA ASN A 74 0.35 4.01 -23.88
C ASN A 74 1.01 5.39 -23.93
N GLY A 75 1.39 5.83 -25.12
CA GLY A 75 1.89 7.18 -25.35
C GLY A 75 1.73 7.59 -26.80
N ILE A 76 2.34 8.71 -27.18
CA ILE A 76 2.35 9.17 -28.57
C ILE A 76 3.68 8.89 -29.24
N SER A 77 3.62 8.48 -30.50
CA SER A 77 4.76 8.35 -31.40
C SER A 77 4.69 9.40 -32.50
N ASN A 78 5.81 10.11 -32.64
CA ASN A 78 6.11 11.04 -33.73
C ASN A 78 7.40 10.63 -34.45
N ARG A 79 7.66 9.34 -34.65
CA ARG A 79 8.88 8.83 -35.32
C ARG A 79 9.16 9.41 -36.72
N ALA A 80 8.16 9.98 -37.39
CA ALA A 80 8.34 10.67 -38.66
C ALA A 80 8.77 12.16 -38.53
N ALA A 81 8.89 12.69 -37.30
CA ALA A 81 9.13 14.10 -36.96
C ALA A 81 8.22 15.08 -37.73
N ALA A 82 6.98 14.67 -38.01
CA ALA A 82 6.12 15.31 -39.01
C ALA A 82 5.00 16.16 -38.40
N GLY A 83 4.80 16.12 -37.09
CA GLY A 83 3.90 17.01 -36.34
C GLY A 83 4.21 17.01 -34.85
N HIS A 84 3.31 17.58 -34.05
CA HIS A 84 3.34 17.61 -32.59
C HIS A 84 1.93 17.86 -32.06
N ILE A 85 1.74 17.83 -30.75
CA ILE A 85 0.49 18.29 -30.13
C ILE A 85 0.74 19.60 -29.39
N GLU A 86 -0.24 20.50 -29.46
CA GLU A 86 -0.15 21.80 -28.81
C GLU A 86 -1.48 22.24 -28.21
N THR A 87 -1.39 22.94 -27.09
CA THR A 87 -2.53 23.52 -26.40
C THR A 87 -2.87 24.91 -26.96
N ALA A 88 -4.08 25.39 -26.65
CA ALA A 88 -4.35 26.82 -26.80
C ALA A 88 -3.56 27.63 -25.76
N THR A 89 -3.28 28.89 -26.09
CA THR A 89 -2.63 29.82 -25.14
C THR A 89 -3.45 29.98 -23.86
N ASN A 90 -2.78 29.91 -22.71
CA ASN A 90 -3.40 29.94 -21.39
C ASN A 90 -2.65 30.89 -20.44
N THR A 91 -3.40 31.62 -19.61
CA THR A 91 -2.87 32.61 -18.67
C THR A 91 -2.41 32.02 -17.34
N THR A 92 -2.90 30.85 -16.94
CA THR A 92 -2.55 30.16 -15.69
C THR A 92 -1.09 29.74 -15.71
N LEU A 93 -0.64 29.09 -16.79
CA LEU A 93 0.77 28.70 -16.97
C LEU A 93 1.69 29.93 -16.97
N SER A 94 1.28 31.00 -17.64
CA SER A 94 2.10 32.21 -17.74
C SER A 94 2.23 33.01 -16.43
N ALA A 95 1.39 32.73 -15.41
CA ALA A 95 1.47 33.38 -14.11
C ALA A 95 2.54 32.75 -13.18
N MET A 96 3.06 31.58 -13.53
CA MET A 96 4.02 30.84 -12.70
C MET A 96 5.39 31.53 -12.72
N THR A 97 5.94 31.73 -11.52
CA THR A 97 7.33 32.19 -11.32
C THR A 97 8.24 31.07 -10.84
N THR A 98 7.64 29.97 -10.40
CA THR A 98 8.29 28.77 -9.86
C THR A 98 7.49 27.60 -10.42
N TYR A 99 8.17 26.60 -10.98
CA TYR A 99 7.51 25.45 -11.61
C TYR A 99 8.46 24.27 -11.81
N SER A 100 7.87 23.08 -11.96
CA SER A 100 8.56 21.85 -12.40
C SER A 100 7.83 21.24 -13.59
N VAL A 101 8.56 20.62 -14.51
CA VAL A 101 7.98 19.81 -15.59
C VAL A 101 8.58 18.43 -15.58
N SER A 102 7.78 17.41 -15.87
CA SER A 102 8.21 16.02 -15.96
C SER A 102 7.61 15.36 -17.21
N PHE A 103 8.37 14.51 -17.87
CA PHE A 103 7.89 13.68 -18.97
C PHE A 103 8.82 12.51 -19.25
N TRP A 104 8.29 11.47 -19.90
CA TRP A 104 9.06 10.38 -20.47
C TRP A 104 9.29 10.62 -21.96
N ALA A 105 10.51 10.33 -22.43
CA ALA A 105 10.88 10.48 -23.83
C ALA A 105 11.77 9.33 -24.32
N ARG A 106 11.50 8.84 -25.53
CA ARG A 106 12.28 7.83 -26.23
C ARG A 106 12.64 8.30 -27.63
N HIS A 107 13.92 8.57 -27.89
CA HIS A 107 14.38 8.97 -29.23
C HIS A 107 14.42 7.80 -30.20
N SER A 108 14.13 8.07 -31.46
CA SER A 108 14.27 7.09 -32.55
C SER A 108 15.41 7.41 -33.51
N ASP A 109 15.93 8.63 -33.49
CA ASP A 109 17.06 9.13 -34.26
C ASP A 109 17.64 10.39 -33.57
N TYR A 110 18.86 10.77 -33.95
CA TYR A 110 19.48 12.07 -33.64
C TYR A 110 19.87 12.77 -34.95
N GLY A 111 18.86 13.29 -35.66
CA GLY A 111 19.06 13.98 -36.93
C GLY A 111 19.38 15.48 -36.80
N GLY A 112 19.44 16.03 -35.58
CA GLY A 112 19.34 17.46 -35.32
C GLY A 112 19.27 17.80 -33.83
N TYR A 113 19.25 19.10 -33.51
CA TYR A 113 18.55 19.51 -32.29
C TYR A 113 17.08 19.13 -32.43
N GLU A 114 16.51 18.53 -31.40
CA GLU A 114 15.11 18.11 -31.37
C GLU A 114 14.42 18.71 -30.15
N GLY A 115 13.28 19.36 -30.35
CA GLY A 115 12.47 19.89 -29.26
C GLY A 115 11.54 18.82 -28.73
N MET A 116 11.60 18.55 -27.43
CA MET A 116 10.79 17.52 -26.77
C MET A 116 9.56 18.14 -26.11
N LEU A 117 9.76 19.22 -25.36
CA LEU A 117 8.70 19.93 -24.66
C LEU A 117 9.00 21.44 -24.69
N GLU A 118 7.99 22.24 -24.99
CA GLU A 118 8.05 23.70 -24.91
C GLU A 118 6.85 24.22 -24.11
N ILE A 119 7.14 25.07 -23.12
CA ILE A 119 6.16 26.02 -22.57
C ILE A 119 6.56 27.37 -23.16
N SER A 120 5.79 27.83 -24.16
CA SER A 120 6.19 29.00 -24.94
C SER A 120 6.40 30.22 -24.04
N ASP A 121 7.48 30.96 -24.35
CA ASP A 121 7.95 32.12 -23.57
C ASP A 121 8.43 31.83 -22.14
N MET A 122 8.50 30.56 -21.71
CA MET A 122 8.98 30.15 -20.38
C MET A 122 10.16 29.18 -20.43
N MET A 123 10.06 28.09 -21.21
CA MET A 123 11.10 27.07 -21.25
C MET A 123 11.01 26.20 -22.51
N THR A 124 12.15 25.72 -22.98
CA THR A 124 12.22 24.64 -23.97
C THR A 124 13.21 23.57 -23.51
N VAL A 125 12.76 22.32 -23.49
CA VAL A 125 13.58 21.14 -23.22
C VAL A 125 13.84 20.41 -24.54
N SER A 126 15.10 20.12 -24.83
CA SER A 126 15.55 19.66 -26.14
C SER A 126 16.79 18.77 -26.05
N SER A 127 17.16 18.10 -27.14
CA SER A 127 18.40 17.33 -27.27
C SER A 127 19.37 17.93 -28.32
N ALA A 128 20.68 17.68 -28.22
CA ALA A 128 21.73 18.22 -29.11
C ALA A 128 22.48 17.16 -29.96
N PHE A 129 23.16 17.66 -31.01
CA PHE A 129 23.70 16.94 -32.16
C PHE A 129 24.93 16.05 -31.89
N ASP A 130 25.82 16.43 -30.98
CA ASP A 130 27.16 15.81 -30.87
C ASP A 130 27.32 14.86 -29.68
N ASP A 131 26.35 14.86 -28.75
CA ASP A 131 26.55 14.31 -27.41
C ASP A 131 25.30 13.67 -26.77
N GLU A 132 24.14 13.56 -27.44
CA GLU A 132 22.90 12.99 -26.85
C GLU A 132 22.45 13.65 -25.53
N GLU A 133 22.92 14.87 -25.25
CA GLU A 133 22.69 15.60 -24.01
C GLU A 133 21.37 16.37 -24.01
N ILE A 134 20.79 16.51 -22.81
CA ILE A 134 19.61 17.35 -22.56
C ILE A 134 20.04 18.82 -22.48
N LEU A 135 19.27 19.68 -23.16
CA LEU A 135 19.40 21.12 -23.17
C LEU A 135 18.12 21.76 -22.65
N VAL A 136 18.29 22.67 -21.71
CA VAL A 136 17.23 23.55 -21.24
C VAL A 136 17.53 24.97 -21.69
N ASN A 137 16.60 25.54 -22.45
CA ASN A 137 16.63 26.93 -22.86
C ASN A 137 15.60 27.72 -22.05
N LEU A 138 16.07 28.75 -21.36
CA LEU A 138 15.24 29.70 -20.63
C LEU A 138 15.30 31.07 -21.36
N PRO A 139 14.16 31.65 -21.75
CA PRO A 139 14.13 32.93 -22.43
C PRO A 139 14.60 34.06 -21.49
N SER A 140 15.38 35.01 -22.00
CA SER A 140 15.58 36.31 -21.36
C SER A 140 15.25 37.44 -22.34
N TRP A 141 14.53 38.45 -21.87
CA TRP A 141 13.98 39.51 -22.71
C TRP A 141 14.90 40.73 -22.88
N SER A 142 16.12 40.69 -22.33
CA SER A 142 17.02 41.87 -22.37
C SER A 142 18.26 41.73 -23.24
N THR A 143 18.94 40.56 -23.31
CA THR A 143 20.10 40.41 -24.23
C THR A 143 20.49 38.97 -24.66
N GLN A 144 20.21 37.88 -23.90
CA GLN A 144 20.66 36.52 -24.28
C GLN A 144 19.83 35.39 -23.64
N THR A 145 19.37 34.40 -24.43
CA THR A 145 18.74 33.16 -23.94
C THR A 145 19.72 32.39 -23.04
N GLY A 146 19.28 31.98 -21.85
CA GLY A 146 20.06 31.09 -21.00
C GLY A 146 20.01 29.68 -21.55
N THR A 147 21.15 29.06 -21.80
CA THR A 147 21.24 27.69 -22.34
C THR A 147 22.11 26.86 -21.41
N TYR A 148 21.52 25.78 -20.90
CA TYR A 148 22.12 24.90 -19.91
C TYR A 148 22.18 23.47 -20.46
N PHE A 149 23.35 22.84 -20.31
CA PHE A 149 23.65 21.48 -20.75
C PHE A 149 23.71 20.56 -19.52
N ALA A 150 23.00 19.44 -19.56
CA ALA A 150 23.11 18.39 -18.55
C ALA A 150 24.25 17.43 -18.94
N ASN A 151 25.44 17.67 -18.39
CA ASN A 151 26.72 17.14 -18.89
C ASN A 151 26.84 15.60 -18.94
N ASN A 152 25.96 14.87 -18.26
CA ASN A 152 26.01 13.40 -18.17
C ASN A 152 24.68 12.71 -18.52
N ALA A 153 23.67 13.46 -18.98
CA ALA A 153 22.36 12.92 -19.33
C ALA A 153 22.33 12.44 -20.79
N LYS A 154 22.96 11.28 -21.05
CA LYS A 154 23.02 10.67 -22.38
C LYS A 154 21.79 9.79 -22.60
N MET A 155 20.88 10.24 -23.44
CA MET A 155 19.56 9.60 -23.61
C MET A 155 19.60 8.26 -24.36
N GLY A 156 20.47 8.10 -25.35
CA GLY A 156 20.51 6.91 -26.21
C GLY A 156 19.28 6.75 -27.14
N ILE A 157 19.47 6.05 -28.26
CA ILE A 157 18.39 5.72 -29.19
C ILE A 157 17.57 4.54 -28.64
N ASP A 158 16.26 4.63 -28.82
CA ASP A 158 15.26 3.60 -28.51
C ASP A 158 15.23 3.18 -27.03
N LYS A 159 15.63 4.08 -26.12
CA LYS A 159 15.51 3.94 -24.68
C LYS A 159 14.54 4.97 -24.09
N TRP A 160 13.67 4.53 -23.19
CA TRP A 160 12.86 5.45 -22.38
C TRP A 160 13.74 6.14 -21.36
N ASN A 161 13.60 7.46 -21.27
CA ASN A 161 14.24 8.27 -20.26
C ASN A 161 13.23 9.22 -19.63
N HIS A 162 13.34 9.39 -18.32
CA HIS A 162 12.56 10.34 -17.55
C HIS A 162 13.36 11.63 -17.38
N ILE A 163 12.74 12.74 -17.73
CA ILE A 163 13.34 14.06 -17.63
C ILE A 163 12.47 14.91 -16.70
N VAL A 164 13.09 15.47 -15.66
CA VAL A 164 12.46 16.50 -14.82
C VAL A 164 13.30 17.77 -14.86
N VAL A 165 12.65 18.91 -15.05
CA VAL A 165 13.29 20.22 -15.00
C VAL A 165 12.57 21.09 -13.98
N THR A 166 13.31 21.61 -13.01
CA THR A 166 12.80 22.54 -12.00
C THR A 166 13.36 23.94 -12.25
N TYR A 167 12.52 24.95 -11.99
CA TYR A 167 12.89 26.35 -12.18
C TYR A 167 12.24 27.24 -11.12
N ASP A 168 13.05 27.94 -10.32
CA ASP A 168 12.57 28.89 -9.31
C ASP A 168 13.15 30.29 -9.54
N ASN A 169 12.35 31.19 -10.13
CA ASN A 169 12.82 32.55 -10.41
C ASN A 169 13.07 33.42 -9.14
N THR A 170 12.86 32.89 -7.93
CA THR A 170 13.22 33.59 -6.68
C THR A 170 14.69 33.41 -6.27
N GLN A 171 15.40 32.39 -6.77
CA GLN A 171 16.82 32.18 -6.42
C GLN A 171 17.76 32.99 -7.32
N PRO A 172 19.05 33.16 -6.92
CA PRO A 172 20.02 33.94 -7.68
C PRO A 172 20.25 33.47 -9.12
N ALA A 173 20.60 34.40 -10.01
CA ALA A 173 20.99 34.07 -11.39
C ALA A 173 22.18 33.09 -11.41
N GLY A 174 22.00 31.94 -12.06
CA GLY A 174 23.01 30.87 -12.15
C GLY A 174 22.76 29.64 -11.26
N THR A 175 21.75 29.67 -10.37
CA THR A 175 21.31 28.49 -9.59
C THR A 175 20.14 27.74 -10.22
N HIS A 176 19.65 28.21 -11.39
CA HIS A 176 18.55 27.63 -12.16
C HIS A 176 18.90 27.49 -13.64
N PRO A 177 18.31 26.52 -14.36
CA PRO A 177 17.39 25.47 -13.88
C PRO A 177 18.12 24.34 -13.13
N GLN A 178 17.40 23.40 -12.52
CA GLN A 178 17.94 22.07 -12.20
C GLN A 178 17.35 21.04 -13.17
N VAL A 179 18.11 19.99 -13.48
CA VAL A 179 17.67 18.90 -14.36
C VAL A 179 17.93 17.59 -13.66
N TYR A 180 16.91 16.75 -13.58
CA TYR A 180 17.03 15.36 -13.17
C TYR A 180 16.83 14.47 -14.39
N PHE A 181 17.63 13.42 -14.47
CA PHE A 181 17.61 12.44 -15.54
C PHE A 181 17.53 11.05 -14.93
N ASN A 182 16.44 10.33 -15.22
CA ASN A 182 16.13 9.02 -14.63
C ASN A 182 16.22 9.03 -13.10
N GLY A 183 15.57 10.02 -12.46
CA GLY A 183 15.58 10.21 -11.02
C GLY A 183 16.84 10.88 -10.44
N VAL A 184 17.92 11.04 -11.21
CA VAL A 184 19.21 11.52 -10.68
C VAL A 184 19.48 12.98 -11.06
N LEU A 185 19.80 13.82 -10.07
CA LEU A 185 20.18 15.22 -10.27
C LEU A 185 21.46 15.36 -11.12
N GLN A 186 21.40 16.19 -12.17
CA GLN A 186 22.50 16.38 -13.10
C GLN A 186 23.33 17.63 -12.79
N SER A 187 24.63 17.53 -13.01
CA SER A 187 25.51 18.70 -13.06
C SER A 187 25.29 19.46 -14.37
N LEU A 188 25.04 20.77 -14.27
CA LEU A 188 24.79 21.61 -15.44
C LEU A 188 26.00 22.45 -15.84
N THR A 189 26.21 22.63 -17.14
CA THR A 189 27.08 23.68 -17.69
C THR A 189 26.27 24.70 -18.46
N ALA A 190 26.35 25.96 -18.04
CA ALA A 190 25.74 27.07 -18.76
C ALA A 190 26.64 27.45 -19.95
N ALA A 191 26.16 27.29 -21.19
CA ALA A 191 26.82 27.89 -22.35
C ALA A 191 26.60 29.40 -22.38
N PHE A 192 25.44 29.85 -21.91
CA PHE A 192 25.12 31.25 -21.66
C PHE A 192 24.28 31.35 -20.39
N ALA A 193 24.68 32.18 -19.44
CA ALA A 193 23.90 32.44 -18.23
C ALA A 193 22.81 33.48 -18.50
N THR A 194 21.64 33.32 -17.90
CA THR A 194 20.58 34.33 -17.95
C THR A 194 21.07 35.63 -17.29
N THR A 195 20.82 36.77 -17.95
CA THR A 195 21.09 38.11 -17.40
C THR A 195 19.84 38.98 -17.50
N GLY A 196 19.45 39.63 -16.39
CA GLY A 196 18.28 40.51 -16.30
C GLY A 196 17.20 40.04 -15.33
N THR A 197 16.03 40.68 -15.37
CA THR A 197 14.87 40.36 -14.53
C THR A 197 13.82 39.61 -15.35
N TYR A 198 13.33 38.48 -14.84
CA TYR A 198 12.22 37.76 -15.44
C TYR A 198 10.94 38.60 -15.43
N SER A 199 10.23 38.61 -16.56
CA SER A 199 8.87 39.14 -16.66
C SER A 199 8.01 38.00 -17.15
N ALA A 200 7.01 37.63 -16.36
CA ALA A 200 6.01 36.63 -16.74
C ALA A 200 5.39 36.97 -18.11
N PRO A 201 5.24 36.00 -19.02
CA PRO A 201 4.59 36.22 -20.30
C PRO A 201 3.10 36.54 -20.13
N ALA A 202 2.47 37.12 -21.16
CA ALA A 202 1.03 37.46 -21.11
C ALA A 202 0.12 36.25 -21.34
N SER A 203 0.61 35.21 -22.03
CA SER A 203 -0.06 33.94 -22.27
C SER A 203 0.93 32.92 -22.82
N SER A 204 0.91 31.68 -22.34
CA SER A 204 1.81 30.60 -22.80
C SER A 204 1.00 29.43 -23.33
N LEU A 205 1.52 28.73 -24.33
CA LEU A 205 0.99 27.43 -24.78
C LEU A 205 2.02 26.34 -24.49
N VAL A 206 1.57 25.09 -24.49
CA VAL A 206 2.42 23.92 -24.33
C VAL A 206 2.50 23.19 -25.66
N LYS A 207 3.71 22.85 -26.11
CA LYS A 207 3.96 21.94 -27.23
C LYS A 207 4.63 20.68 -26.72
N ILE A 208 4.06 19.53 -27.04
CA ILE A 208 4.61 18.21 -26.71
C ILE A 208 5.06 17.55 -28.02
N GLY A 209 6.33 17.17 -28.09
CA GLY A 209 6.99 16.66 -29.30
C GLY A 209 7.61 17.73 -30.19
N ALA A 210 7.66 18.99 -29.74
CA ALA A 210 8.30 20.09 -30.46
C ALA A 210 8.84 21.16 -29.52
N GLY A 211 9.78 21.97 -30.02
CA GLY A 211 10.30 23.13 -29.31
C GLY A 211 11.02 24.14 -30.21
N GLN A 212 11.05 25.40 -29.78
CA GLN A 212 11.62 26.51 -30.55
C GLN A 212 13.12 26.73 -30.25
N ILE A 213 13.98 26.23 -31.15
CA ILE A 213 15.45 26.30 -31.03
C ILE A 213 16.00 26.99 -32.29
N GLY A 214 15.91 28.33 -32.30
CA GLY A 214 16.14 29.17 -33.49
C GLY A 214 15.01 29.06 -34.54
N SER A 215 14.54 27.84 -34.81
CA SER A 215 13.31 27.49 -35.53
C SER A 215 12.56 26.41 -34.76
N GLU A 216 11.28 26.18 -35.07
CA GLU A 216 10.56 25.03 -34.54
C GLU A 216 11.24 23.72 -35.00
N ARG A 217 11.56 22.87 -34.04
CA ARG A 217 12.16 21.55 -34.26
C ARG A 217 11.33 20.50 -33.55
N ARG A 218 11.13 19.37 -34.21
CA ARG A 218 10.27 18.27 -33.74
C ARG A 218 11.12 17.09 -33.36
N MET A 219 10.72 16.41 -32.30
CA MET A 219 11.35 15.18 -31.88
C MET A 219 10.91 14.01 -32.77
N ALA A 220 11.88 13.21 -33.20
CA ALA A 220 11.65 11.92 -33.81
C ALA A 220 11.67 10.84 -32.72
N GLY A 221 10.50 10.43 -32.22
CA GLY A 221 10.45 9.43 -31.16
C GLY A 221 9.08 9.31 -30.50
N GLU A 222 9.07 8.74 -29.30
CA GLU A 222 7.90 8.65 -28.44
C GLU A 222 8.00 9.59 -27.23
N ILE A 223 6.85 10.09 -26.79
CA ILE A 223 6.68 10.86 -25.56
C ILE A 223 5.49 10.31 -24.80
N ASP A 224 5.62 10.30 -23.49
CA ASP A 224 4.62 9.79 -22.57
C ASP A 224 4.58 10.61 -21.27
N ASP A 225 3.41 10.62 -20.63
CA ASP A 225 3.19 11.04 -19.24
C ASP A 225 3.76 12.43 -18.87
N VAL A 226 3.25 13.46 -19.55
CA VAL A 226 3.72 14.84 -19.42
C VAL A 226 2.99 15.56 -18.28
N ARG A 227 3.75 16.09 -17.30
CA ARG A 227 3.24 16.82 -16.13
C ARG A 227 3.86 18.21 -15.99
N ILE A 228 3.08 19.14 -15.44
CA ILE A 228 3.50 20.50 -15.06
C ILE A 228 3.01 20.80 -13.64
N TYR A 229 3.93 21.24 -12.79
CA TYR A 229 3.70 21.61 -11.40
C TYR A 229 3.97 23.11 -11.18
N ASP A 230 3.25 23.76 -10.27
CA ASP A 230 3.49 25.15 -9.84
C ASP A 230 4.40 25.28 -8.61
N LEU A 231 5.05 24.18 -8.23
CA LEU A 231 6.07 24.09 -7.18
C LEU A 231 7.39 23.48 -7.69
N ILE A 232 8.40 23.50 -6.83
CA ILE A 232 9.67 22.79 -7.07
C ILE A 232 9.57 21.39 -6.47
N LEU A 233 9.58 20.38 -7.32
CA LEU A 233 9.74 18.99 -6.89
C LEU A 233 11.14 18.83 -6.30
N ASP A 234 11.22 18.23 -5.12
CA ASP A 234 12.51 17.88 -4.51
C ASP A 234 13.05 16.56 -5.08
N ALA A 235 14.15 16.06 -4.51
CA ALA A 235 14.80 14.84 -5.02
C ALA A 235 13.97 13.58 -4.76
N ASP A 236 13.19 13.55 -3.68
CA ASP A 236 12.41 12.39 -3.27
C ASP A 236 11.12 12.32 -4.10
N ASP A 237 10.44 13.45 -4.30
CA ASP A 237 9.35 13.61 -5.26
C ASP A 237 9.73 13.12 -6.67
N VAL A 238 10.94 13.48 -7.12
CA VAL A 238 11.45 13.10 -8.45
C VAL A 238 11.79 11.61 -8.50
N ALA A 239 12.33 11.04 -7.42
CA ALA A 239 12.60 9.62 -7.34
C ALA A 239 11.30 8.80 -7.38
N GLU A 240 10.25 9.24 -6.70
CA GLU A 240 8.94 8.59 -6.72
C GLU A 240 8.25 8.75 -8.09
N LEU A 241 8.34 9.94 -8.69
CA LEU A 241 7.81 10.18 -10.04
C LEU A 241 8.52 9.33 -11.13
N PHE A 242 9.81 9.04 -10.95
CA PHE A 242 10.55 8.12 -11.82
C PHE A 242 10.10 6.66 -11.66
N LYS A 243 9.68 6.27 -10.46
CA LYS A 243 9.13 4.95 -10.14
C LYS A 243 7.62 4.85 -10.38
N ALA A 244 6.95 5.93 -10.78
CA ALA A 244 5.51 5.95 -10.99
C ALA A 244 5.08 4.85 -11.98
N THR A 245 4.05 4.10 -11.63
CA THR A 245 3.63 2.91 -12.39
C THR A 245 2.14 2.92 -12.68
N ALA A 246 1.76 2.17 -13.72
CA ALA A 246 0.38 1.96 -14.09
C ALA A 246 -0.39 1.19 -12.99
N PRO A 247 -1.70 1.45 -12.83
CA PRO A 247 -2.58 0.62 -12.02
C PRO A 247 -2.38 -0.88 -12.27
N GLY A 248 -2.38 -1.65 -11.19
CA GLY A 248 -2.17 -3.10 -11.20
C GLY A 248 -0.72 -3.56 -11.14
N HIS A 249 0.25 -2.62 -11.13
CA HIS A 249 1.63 -2.96 -10.81
C HIS A 249 1.75 -3.40 -9.34
N MET A 250 2.46 -4.49 -9.08
CA MET A 250 2.75 -4.95 -7.71
C MET A 250 4.24 -4.79 -7.42
N ARG A 251 4.60 -4.38 -6.20
CA ARG A 251 5.99 -4.29 -5.73
C ARG A 251 6.11 -4.93 -4.35
N PHE A 252 7.31 -5.34 -3.99
CA PHE A 252 7.66 -5.59 -2.59
C PHE A 252 8.28 -4.31 -2.03
N ASN A 253 7.60 -3.68 -1.06
CA ASN A 253 8.15 -2.58 -0.30
C ASN A 253 9.01 -3.17 0.82
N THR A 254 10.30 -2.85 0.77
CA THR A 254 11.32 -3.42 1.66
C THR A 254 11.33 -2.76 3.03
N GLU A 255 10.82 -1.53 3.13
CA GLU A 255 10.66 -0.81 4.40
C GLU A 255 9.49 -1.38 5.19
N THR A 256 8.36 -1.64 4.50
CA THR A 256 7.18 -2.24 5.11
C THR A 256 7.20 -3.77 5.13
N SER A 257 8.20 -4.38 4.48
CA SER A 257 8.31 -5.82 4.25
C SER A 257 7.02 -6.43 3.70
N ALA A 258 6.34 -5.71 2.81
CA ALA A 258 5.05 -6.12 2.29
C ALA A 258 4.94 -5.99 0.79
N VAL A 259 4.11 -6.84 0.19
CA VAL A 259 3.69 -6.62 -1.19
C VAL A 259 2.63 -5.53 -1.20
N GLU A 260 2.78 -4.56 -2.08
CA GLU A 260 1.83 -3.49 -2.36
C GLU A 260 1.43 -3.55 -3.84
N TYR A 261 0.25 -3.07 -4.17
CA TYR A 261 -0.17 -2.88 -5.55
C TYR A 261 -0.67 -1.46 -5.78
N CYS A 262 -0.44 -0.96 -6.99
CA CYS A 262 -0.96 0.34 -7.40
C CYS A 262 -2.45 0.23 -7.74
N ASP A 263 -3.33 0.92 -6.99
CA ASP A 263 -4.76 0.99 -7.31
C ASP A 263 -5.07 2.01 -8.42
N GLY A 264 -4.09 2.83 -8.77
CA GLY A 264 -4.20 3.91 -9.75
C GLY A 264 -4.12 5.29 -9.12
N ASP A 265 -4.32 5.40 -7.81
CA ASP A 265 -4.13 6.63 -7.05
C ASP A 265 -2.94 6.49 -6.08
N ASP A 266 -2.84 5.35 -5.38
CA ASP A 266 -1.88 5.10 -4.30
C ASP A 266 -1.43 3.61 -4.21
N TRP A 267 -0.36 3.37 -3.45
CA TRP A 267 0.13 2.03 -3.13
C TRP A 267 -0.71 1.40 -2.01
N VAL A 268 -1.41 0.31 -2.35
CA VAL A 268 -2.27 -0.43 -1.42
C VAL A 268 -1.59 -1.73 -1.00
N MET A 269 -1.51 -1.96 0.30
CA MET A 269 -0.99 -3.21 0.88
C MET A 269 -1.77 -4.41 0.40
N ALA A 270 -1.07 -5.44 -0.06
CA ALA A 270 -1.67 -6.59 -0.72
C ALA A 270 -2.16 -7.68 0.25
N GLY A 271 -1.94 -7.55 1.56
CA GLY A 271 -2.41 -8.50 2.57
C GLY A 271 -2.76 -7.84 3.90
N THR A 272 -3.49 -8.58 4.74
CA THR A 272 -3.92 -8.14 6.09
C THR A 272 -3.09 -8.81 7.19
N GLY A 273 -1.82 -9.11 6.90
CA GLY A 273 -0.95 -9.90 7.77
C GLY A 273 0.22 -9.12 8.34
N SER A 274 1.31 -9.82 8.62
CA SER A 274 2.48 -9.23 9.24
C SER A 274 3.25 -8.29 8.32
N TYR A 275 3.72 -7.18 8.87
CA TYR A 275 4.45 -6.12 8.16
C TYR A 275 5.42 -5.40 9.10
N SER A 276 6.22 -4.49 8.57
CA SER A 276 7.12 -3.61 9.32
C SER A 276 6.55 -2.18 9.31
N PRO A 277 5.96 -1.66 10.40
CA PRO A 277 5.39 -0.32 10.43
C PRO A 277 6.48 0.74 10.44
N MET A 278 6.21 1.89 9.83
CA MET A 278 7.05 3.07 10.03
C MET A 278 6.92 3.60 11.46
N ALA A 279 8.07 3.96 12.04
CA ALA A 279 8.22 4.45 13.38
C ALA A 279 8.55 5.94 13.43
N ALA A 280 7.93 6.61 14.39
CA ALA A 280 8.20 8.00 14.76
C ALA A 280 9.29 8.05 15.85
N GLU A 281 10.32 8.85 15.61
CA GLU A 281 11.44 9.09 16.52
C GLU A 281 11.17 10.35 17.36
N PHE A 282 11.41 10.26 18.68
CA PHE A 282 11.36 11.35 19.65
C PHE A 282 12.77 11.57 20.21
N ASP A 283 13.29 12.79 20.10
CA ASP A 283 14.70 13.09 20.40
C ASP A 283 15.02 13.35 21.89
N GLY A 284 14.03 13.24 22.79
CA GLY A 284 14.19 13.55 24.21
C GLY A 284 14.43 15.03 24.55
N THR A 285 14.40 15.96 23.57
CA THR A 285 14.74 17.38 23.79
C THR A 285 13.59 18.35 23.56
N ASN A 286 12.79 18.18 22.51
CA ASN A 286 11.64 19.05 22.24
C ASN A 286 10.49 18.41 21.44
N ASP A 287 10.55 17.11 21.18
CA ASP A 287 9.54 16.40 20.39
C ASP A 287 8.44 15.80 21.27
N TYR A 288 7.19 16.20 21.03
CA TYR A 288 6.00 15.64 21.67
C TYR A 288 4.72 16.03 20.94
N MET A 289 3.64 15.32 21.22
CA MET A 289 2.32 15.57 20.64
C MET A 289 1.27 15.77 21.72
N MET A 290 0.36 16.71 21.46
CA MET A 290 -0.72 17.08 22.40
C MET A 290 -2.06 17.06 21.69
N GLY A 291 -2.98 16.25 22.19
CA GLY A 291 -4.31 16.11 21.59
C GLY A 291 -5.41 16.36 22.62
N THR A 292 -6.42 17.12 22.22
CA THR A 292 -7.70 17.15 22.94
C THR A 292 -8.53 15.99 22.41
N LEU A 293 -8.70 14.93 23.20
CA LEU A 293 -9.59 13.84 22.80
C LEU A 293 -11.04 14.35 22.89
N ASN A 294 -11.74 14.43 21.75
CA ASN A 294 -13.14 14.88 21.74
C ASN A 294 -13.99 13.97 22.65
N ASN A 295 -14.53 14.53 23.75
CA ASN A 295 -15.32 13.94 24.86
C ASN A 295 -16.41 12.89 24.50
N THR A 296 -16.05 11.79 23.85
CA THR A 296 -16.90 10.63 23.61
C THR A 296 -16.46 9.42 24.42
N VAL A 297 -15.23 9.43 24.95
CA VAL A 297 -14.70 8.42 25.85
C VAL A 297 -15.40 8.53 27.22
N THR A 298 -15.88 7.40 27.72
CA THR A 298 -16.53 7.31 29.04
C THR A 298 -15.63 6.58 30.02
N ASP A 299 -15.60 7.07 31.26
CA ASP A 299 -14.98 6.39 32.39
C ASP A 299 -15.36 4.92 32.47
N SER A 300 -14.37 4.08 32.68
CA SER A 300 -14.56 2.64 32.68
C SER A 300 -13.57 1.95 33.60
N ASN A 301 -13.89 0.71 33.96
CA ASN A 301 -13.00 -0.16 34.72
C ASN A 301 -12.10 -1.02 33.82
N LYS A 302 -12.07 -0.73 32.52
CA LYS A 302 -11.37 -1.50 31.48
C LYS A 302 -10.49 -0.61 30.63
N TRP A 303 -9.36 -1.14 30.19
CA TRP A 303 -8.40 -0.46 29.33
C TRP A 303 -7.56 -1.50 28.59
N SER A 304 -7.34 -1.31 27.28
CA SER A 304 -6.44 -2.14 26.48
C SER A 304 -5.51 -1.26 25.62
N ALA A 305 -4.28 -1.71 25.41
CA ALA A 305 -3.30 -1.04 24.57
C ALA A 305 -2.35 -2.04 23.89
N SER A 306 -1.83 -1.66 22.73
CA SER A 306 -0.77 -2.34 21.97
C SER A 306 0.13 -1.29 21.34
N PHE A 307 1.45 -1.47 21.41
CA PHE A 307 2.39 -0.60 20.71
C PHE A 307 3.77 -1.27 20.57
N TRP A 308 4.53 -0.81 19.59
CA TRP A 308 5.95 -1.10 19.45
C TRP A 308 6.75 0.08 19.96
N PHE A 309 7.80 -0.19 20.74
CA PHE A 309 8.69 0.85 21.21
C PHE A 309 10.16 0.42 21.19
N ARG A 310 11.04 1.40 21.02
CA ARG A 310 12.49 1.32 21.27
C ARG A 310 12.85 2.47 22.21
N ASN A 311 13.64 2.22 23.23
CA ASN A 311 14.08 3.27 24.15
C ASN A 311 15.57 3.54 23.91
N ASP A 312 15.95 4.81 23.75
CA ASP A 312 17.32 5.17 23.37
C ASP A 312 18.13 5.76 24.52
N ASP A 313 17.47 6.28 25.56
CA ASP A 313 18.14 6.77 26.77
C ASP A 313 17.89 5.87 27.99
N TYR A 314 18.96 5.21 28.43
CA TYR A 314 19.05 4.40 29.65
C TYR A 314 19.87 5.08 30.77
N THR A 315 20.26 6.34 30.59
CA THR A 315 21.25 7.01 31.45
C THR A 315 20.64 7.95 32.48
N GLU A 316 19.39 8.39 32.29
CA GLU A 316 18.71 9.35 33.17
C GLU A 316 17.94 8.69 34.34
N ASN A 317 18.12 9.25 35.55
CA ASN A 317 17.51 8.77 36.80
C ASN A 317 16.12 9.40 37.06
N ASP A 318 15.23 9.44 36.08
CA ASP A 318 13.88 10.01 36.23
C ASP A 318 12.87 9.27 35.33
N TRP A 319 11.58 9.49 35.57
CA TRP A 319 10.50 8.92 34.77
C TRP A 319 10.34 9.72 33.48
N ARG A 320 9.97 9.04 32.39
CA ARG A 320 9.79 9.60 31.05
C ARG A 320 8.43 9.16 30.52
N PHE A 321 7.76 10.02 29.77
CA PHE A 321 6.37 9.81 29.38
C PHE A 321 6.27 9.30 27.95
N ILE A 322 5.81 8.07 27.77
CA ILE A 322 5.44 7.58 26.45
C ILE A 322 4.03 8.10 26.12
N MET A 323 3.11 7.96 27.06
CA MET A 323 1.78 8.55 27.04
C MET A 323 1.43 9.07 28.43
N ASP A 324 0.94 10.31 28.53
CA ASP A 324 0.52 10.91 29.79
C ASP A 324 -0.69 11.84 29.61
N SER A 325 -1.27 12.24 30.73
CA SER A 325 -2.39 13.16 30.83
C SER A 325 -2.07 14.31 31.80
N PRO A 326 -2.86 15.41 31.84
CA PRO A 326 -2.45 16.68 32.42
C PRO A 326 -1.94 16.68 33.86
N ASN A 327 -2.41 15.75 34.69
CA ASN A 327 -1.93 15.62 36.05
C ASN A 327 -1.14 14.31 36.23
N PRO A 328 0.02 14.37 36.90
CA PRO A 328 0.82 13.21 37.26
C PRO A 328 0.02 12.02 37.80
N GLY A 329 0.04 10.93 37.03
CA GLY A 329 -0.52 9.63 37.39
C GLY A 329 -2.01 9.44 37.04
N ASP A 330 -2.62 10.35 36.28
CA ASP A 330 -4.03 10.29 35.85
C ASP A 330 -4.29 9.04 34.99
N ILE A 331 -3.82 9.00 33.75
CA ILE A 331 -3.74 7.83 32.87
C ILE A 331 -2.39 7.92 32.16
N SER A 332 -1.48 6.98 32.44
CA SER A 332 -0.11 7.06 31.95
C SER A 332 0.50 5.71 31.59
N ILE A 333 1.39 5.77 30.60
CA ILE A 333 2.36 4.73 30.22
C ILE A 333 3.74 5.39 30.33
N ASP A 334 4.48 5.02 31.38
CA ASP A 334 5.74 5.67 31.73
C ASP A 334 6.92 4.72 31.56
N TRP A 335 8.05 5.27 31.11
CA TRP A 335 9.35 4.62 31.17
C TRP A 335 10.11 5.04 32.45
N HIS A 336 10.64 4.06 33.20
CA HIS A 336 11.36 4.29 34.46
C HIS A 336 12.82 3.82 34.39
N GLY A 337 13.73 4.67 33.89
CA GLY A 337 15.17 4.38 33.66
C GLY A 337 16.07 4.08 34.88
N HIS A 338 15.51 3.88 36.08
CA HIS A 338 16.26 3.29 37.21
C HIS A 338 15.37 2.68 38.31
N ALA A 339 14.06 2.55 38.09
CA ALA A 339 13.25 1.65 38.92
C ALA A 339 13.47 0.19 38.48
N GLY A 340 14.50 -0.12 37.70
CA GLY A 340 14.78 -1.43 37.11
C GLY A 340 14.40 -1.53 35.64
N ASP A 341 14.42 -0.41 34.92
CA ASP A 341 14.23 -0.28 33.46
C ASP A 341 12.93 -0.93 32.98
N ARG A 342 11.80 -0.37 33.43
CA ARG A 342 10.47 -0.98 33.29
C ARG A 342 9.48 0.02 32.73
N LEU A 343 8.43 -0.51 32.12
CA LEU A 343 7.21 0.22 31.86
C LEU A 343 6.33 0.24 33.11
N LEU A 344 5.68 1.38 33.35
CA LEU A 344 4.64 1.55 34.35
C LEU A 344 3.33 1.90 33.66
N PHE A 345 2.29 1.13 33.96
CA PHE A 345 0.91 1.45 33.62
C PHE A 345 0.20 1.94 34.88
N SER A 346 -0.29 3.18 34.85
CA SER A 346 -0.95 3.80 35.99
C SER A 346 -2.29 4.43 35.59
N GLY A 347 -3.25 4.37 36.51
CA GLY A 347 -4.53 5.05 36.33
C GLY A 347 -5.19 5.50 37.63
N GLN A 348 -5.87 6.64 37.58
CA GLN A 348 -6.63 7.28 38.66
C GLN A 348 -8.11 7.37 38.34
N ASN A 349 -8.91 7.60 39.37
CA ASN A 349 -10.32 7.96 39.27
C ASN A 349 -10.52 9.49 39.27
N GLU A 350 -11.77 9.93 39.08
CA GLU A 350 -12.18 11.36 39.09
C GLU A 350 -11.81 12.12 40.39
N SER A 351 -11.47 11.39 41.46
CA SER A 351 -11.06 11.94 42.75
C SER A 351 -9.53 11.99 42.92
N ALA A 352 -8.77 11.85 41.82
CA ALA A 352 -7.31 11.82 41.79
C ALA A 352 -6.71 10.76 42.75
N THR A 353 -7.37 9.59 42.83
CA THR A 353 -6.88 8.45 43.62
C THR A 353 -6.43 7.36 42.67
N THR A 354 -5.18 6.89 42.80
CA THR A 354 -4.65 5.80 41.98
C THR A 354 -5.47 4.54 42.23
N VAL A 355 -6.11 4.03 41.18
CA VAL A 355 -6.88 2.78 41.19
C VAL A 355 -6.08 1.60 40.64
N MET A 356 -5.04 1.88 39.84
CA MET A 356 -4.15 0.86 39.29
C MET A 356 -2.72 1.41 39.16
N SER A 357 -1.74 0.59 39.51
CA SER A 357 -0.33 0.82 39.21
C SER A 357 0.40 -0.51 39.07
N MET A 358 0.87 -0.82 37.86
CA MET A 358 1.48 -2.10 37.49
C MET A 358 2.76 -1.88 36.69
N TYR A 359 3.82 -2.59 37.06
CA TYR A 359 5.11 -2.59 36.39
C TYR A 359 5.26 -3.82 35.50
N SER A 360 5.91 -3.62 34.36
CA SER A 360 6.41 -4.71 33.53
C SER A 360 7.67 -5.35 34.12
N ASP A 361 8.08 -6.48 33.55
CA ASP A 361 9.46 -6.94 33.61
C ASP A 361 10.43 -5.89 33.02
N ALA A 362 11.71 -6.01 33.37
CA ALA A 362 12.75 -5.11 32.90
C ALA A 362 13.03 -5.28 31.40
N VAL A 363 13.22 -4.17 30.70
CA VAL A 363 13.70 -4.05 29.32
C VAL A 363 15.05 -3.35 29.39
N THR A 364 16.13 -3.97 28.90
CA THR A 364 17.50 -3.53 29.23
C THR A 364 18.40 -3.34 28.01
N ASP A 365 17.82 -3.32 26.81
CA ASP A 365 18.51 -3.18 25.54
C ASP A 365 17.79 -2.16 24.65
N ASP A 366 18.47 -1.67 23.64
CA ASP A 366 18.01 -0.66 22.68
C ASP A 366 17.32 -1.30 21.45
N GLU A 367 16.72 -2.48 21.61
CA GLU A 367 16.01 -3.18 20.53
C GLU A 367 14.52 -2.83 20.51
N TRP A 368 13.85 -3.17 19.41
CA TRP A 368 12.40 -3.03 19.28
C TRP A 368 11.65 -4.09 20.11
N HIS A 369 10.72 -3.64 20.93
CA HIS A 369 9.84 -4.50 21.72
C HIS A 369 8.37 -4.27 21.43
N HIS A 370 7.58 -5.35 21.43
CA HIS A 370 6.13 -5.28 21.36
C HIS A 370 5.50 -5.38 22.73
N VAL A 371 4.59 -4.45 23.04
CA VAL A 371 3.88 -4.41 24.31
C VAL A 371 2.40 -4.64 24.09
N LEU A 372 1.83 -5.58 24.85
CA LEU A 372 0.37 -5.77 24.97
C LEU A 372 -0.05 -5.56 26.42
N PHE A 373 -1.02 -4.68 26.63
CA PHE A 373 -1.57 -4.36 27.93
C PHE A 373 -3.09 -4.49 27.91
N SER A 374 -3.67 -5.11 28.94
CA SER A 374 -5.12 -5.07 29.15
C SER A 374 -5.50 -5.26 30.61
N VAL A 375 -6.55 -4.59 31.05
CA VAL A 375 -7.11 -4.74 32.40
C VAL A 375 -8.63 -4.70 32.41
N ASP A 376 -9.24 -5.48 33.30
CA ASP A 376 -10.60 -5.31 33.80
C ASP A 376 -10.52 -5.32 35.33
N LEU A 377 -10.64 -4.14 35.95
CA LEU A 377 -10.44 -3.98 37.40
C LEU A 377 -11.40 -4.85 38.21
N SER A 378 -12.56 -5.25 37.67
CA SER A 378 -13.52 -6.09 38.41
C SER A 378 -12.95 -7.44 38.84
N ASP A 379 -11.87 -7.91 38.20
CA ASP A 379 -11.21 -9.17 38.51
C ASP A 379 -9.68 -9.03 38.44
N ALA A 380 -9.00 -9.33 39.55
CA ALA A 380 -7.54 -9.37 39.63
C ALA A 380 -6.90 -10.42 38.68
N GLY A 381 -7.66 -11.41 38.20
CA GLY A 381 -7.21 -12.35 37.17
C GLY A 381 -7.24 -11.81 35.75
N ARG A 382 -7.86 -10.65 35.53
CA ARG A 382 -8.02 -10.01 34.20
C ARG A 382 -7.07 -8.84 34.02
N ARG A 383 -5.79 -9.06 34.33
CA ARG A 383 -4.72 -8.09 34.09
C ARG A 383 -3.59 -8.77 33.32
N HIS A 384 -3.15 -8.15 32.24
CA HIS A 384 -2.15 -8.70 31.34
C HIS A 384 -1.16 -7.61 30.97
N ILE A 385 0.13 -7.91 31.08
CA ILE A 385 1.23 -7.24 30.40
C ILE A 385 1.98 -8.35 29.68
N TYR A 386 2.19 -8.20 28.38
CA TYR A 386 3.07 -9.05 27.60
C TYR A 386 4.12 -8.18 26.92
N ILE A 387 5.36 -8.63 26.94
CA ILE A 387 6.47 -8.08 26.16
C ILE A 387 6.97 -9.20 25.24
N ASP A 388 7.04 -8.94 23.94
CA ASP A 388 7.47 -9.89 22.90
C ASP A 388 6.73 -11.23 22.97
N GLY A 389 5.42 -11.16 23.24
CA GLY A 389 4.54 -12.32 23.34
C GLY A 389 4.70 -13.14 24.62
N ALA A 390 5.63 -12.80 25.52
CA ALA A 390 5.81 -13.41 26.83
C ALA A 390 5.09 -12.61 27.93
N SER A 391 4.49 -13.29 28.91
CA SER A 391 3.84 -12.60 30.03
C SER A 391 4.90 -11.91 30.90
N ALA A 392 4.73 -10.61 31.10
CA ALA A 392 5.75 -9.71 31.63
C ALA A 392 5.23 -8.82 32.77
N ILE A 393 4.32 -9.33 33.62
CA ILE A 393 3.90 -8.60 34.83
C ILE A 393 4.89 -8.90 35.95
N ASP A 394 5.58 -7.87 36.45
CA ASP A 394 6.49 -8.00 37.60
C ASP A 394 5.79 -7.60 38.92
N THR A 395 5.54 -6.30 39.09
CA THR A 395 5.08 -5.74 40.37
C THR A 395 3.77 -4.98 40.23
N VAL A 396 2.77 -5.34 41.04
CA VAL A 396 1.49 -4.60 41.17
C VAL A 396 1.49 -3.89 42.52
N THR A 397 1.54 -2.55 42.52
CA THR A 397 1.57 -1.77 43.77
C THR A 397 0.16 -1.38 44.22
N THR A 398 -0.73 -1.12 43.26
CA THR A 398 -2.13 -0.74 43.49
C THR A 398 -3.04 -1.45 42.51
N TYR A 399 -4.15 -2.01 43.00
CA TYR A 399 -5.21 -2.60 42.19
C TYR A 399 -6.54 -2.57 42.97
N ASP A 400 -7.34 -1.54 42.72
CA ASP A 400 -8.67 -1.39 43.31
C ASP A 400 -9.72 -2.07 42.43
N THR A 401 -10.27 -3.19 42.91
CA THR A 401 -11.26 -3.96 42.14
C THR A 401 -12.62 -3.27 41.99
N SER A 402 -12.83 -2.16 42.70
CA SER A 402 -13.99 -1.27 42.56
C SER A 402 -13.66 0.04 41.86
N GLY A 403 -12.40 0.20 41.42
CA GLY A 403 -11.93 1.39 40.74
C GLY A 403 -12.57 1.59 39.37
N ILE A 404 -12.67 2.85 38.98
CA ILE A 404 -13.07 3.31 37.66
C ILE A 404 -12.00 4.33 37.24
N PHE A 405 -11.46 4.18 36.04
CA PHE A 405 -10.52 5.12 35.45
C PHE A 405 -11.25 6.38 34.97
N ASP A 406 -10.66 7.54 35.23
CA ASP A 406 -11.10 8.81 34.64
C ASP A 406 -10.47 8.94 33.25
N PHE A 407 -11.25 8.62 32.22
CA PHE A 407 -10.85 8.81 30.82
C PHE A 407 -11.42 10.09 30.23
N THR A 408 -12.23 10.83 31.00
CA THR A 408 -12.91 12.05 30.54
C THR A 408 -12.01 13.30 30.60
N LEU A 409 -10.70 13.09 30.68
CA LEU A 409 -9.67 14.13 30.73
C LEU A 409 -9.65 14.91 29.41
N THR A 410 -9.35 16.20 29.50
CA THR A 410 -9.44 17.10 28.34
C THR A 410 -8.36 16.85 27.31
N ASP A 411 -7.17 16.43 27.73
CA ASP A 411 -6.00 16.40 26.89
C ASP A 411 -5.12 15.18 27.20
N TYR A 412 -4.42 14.69 26.19
CA TYR A 412 -3.45 13.60 26.29
C TYR A 412 -2.17 13.98 25.53
N GLY A 413 -1.03 13.55 26.06
CA GLY A 413 0.29 13.78 25.49
C GLY A 413 0.97 12.48 25.08
N ILE A 414 1.65 12.48 23.92
CA ILE A 414 2.57 11.42 23.48
C ILE A 414 3.99 11.99 23.50
N GLY A 415 4.95 11.28 24.11
CA GLY A 415 6.32 11.76 24.34
C GLY A 415 6.48 12.72 25.54
N THR A 416 5.45 13.53 25.85
CA THR A 416 5.19 14.20 27.14
C THR A 416 3.91 15.05 27.07
N TYR A 417 3.39 15.50 28.22
CA TYR A 417 2.33 16.51 28.32
C TYR A 417 2.82 17.94 28.65
N THR A 418 3.90 18.10 29.43
CA THR A 418 4.31 19.41 30.01
C THR A 418 5.58 20.02 29.40
N GLY A 419 6.14 19.41 28.36
CA GLY A 419 7.47 19.77 27.85
C GLY A 419 8.59 19.52 28.87
N ALA A 420 8.35 18.65 29.84
CA ALA A 420 9.32 18.16 30.82
C ALA A 420 9.26 16.63 30.83
N ARG A 421 10.36 15.97 31.22
CA ARG A 421 10.46 14.49 31.19
C ARG A 421 10.15 13.91 29.81
N MET A 422 10.69 14.56 28.79
CA MET A 422 10.54 14.15 27.40
C MET A 422 11.22 12.81 27.20
N TRP A 423 10.52 11.91 26.55
CA TRP A 423 11.02 10.58 26.26
C TRP A 423 11.94 10.61 25.02
N ASP A 424 13.03 9.83 25.09
CA ASP A 424 14.02 9.64 24.03
C ASP A 424 13.91 8.19 23.53
N GLY A 425 13.38 8.02 22.33
CA GLY A 425 13.01 6.72 21.79
C GLY A 425 12.09 6.79 20.58
N ALA A 426 11.63 5.62 20.12
CA ALA A 426 10.83 5.48 18.91
C ALA A 426 9.54 4.68 19.14
N LEU A 427 8.43 5.08 18.51
CA LEU A 427 7.12 4.41 18.58
C LEU A 427 6.61 4.00 17.20
N ALA A 428 5.95 2.85 17.14
CA ALA A 428 5.16 2.44 15.99
C ALA A 428 3.86 1.72 16.40
N ASP A 429 2.82 1.85 15.57
CA ASP A 429 1.49 1.26 15.76
C ASP A 429 0.94 1.43 17.19
N LEU A 430 0.88 2.68 17.68
CA LEU A 430 0.28 2.98 18.97
C LEU A 430 -1.24 2.81 18.88
N TRP A 431 -1.76 1.75 19.50
CA TRP A 431 -3.18 1.40 19.55
C TRP A 431 -3.65 1.44 21.02
N VAL A 432 -4.59 2.33 21.35
CA VAL A 432 -5.11 2.49 22.71
C VAL A 432 -6.63 2.60 22.69
N ASP A 433 -7.29 1.74 23.46
CA ASP A 433 -8.74 1.64 23.50
C ASP A 433 -9.23 1.63 24.96
N PHE A 434 -9.92 2.70 25.33
CA PHE A 434 -10.45 2.93 26.65
C PHE A 434 -11.81 2.25 26.80
N GLY A 435 -12.03 1.62 27.95
CA GLY A 435 -13.27 0.93 28.22
C GLY A 435 -13.42 -0.46 27.61
N THR A 436 -12.39 -0.97 26.92
CA THR A 436 -12.36 -2.34 26.39
C THR A 436 -11.35 -3.23 27.12
N TYR A 437 -11.68 -4.52 27.17
CA TYR A 437 -10.82 -5.55 27.74
C TYR A 437 -10.61 -6.66 26.72
N ILE A 438 -9.34 -6.90 26.38
CA ILE A 438 -8.91 -8.02 25.54
C ILE A 438 -8.21 -9.06 26.43
N ASP A 439 -8.67 -10.31 26.40
CA ASP A 439 -8.00 -11.37 27.16
C ASP A 439 -6.72 -11.84 26.45
N PHE A 440 -5.60 -11.16 26.72
CA PHE A 440 -4.29 -11.51 26.15
C PHE A 440 -3.67 -12.79 26.72
N SER A 441 -4.31 -13.48 27.67
CA SER A 441 -3.92 -14.87 27.97
C SER A 441 -4.16 -15.80 26.78
N SER A 442 -5.13 -15.47 25.92
CA SER A 442 -5.41 -16.17 24.69
C SER A 442 -4.38 -15.83 23.60
N ALA A 443 -3.63 -16.84 23.15
CA ALA A 443 -2.71 -16.69 22.03
C ALA A 443 -3.41 -16.22 20.74
N ALA A 444 -4.68 -16.58 20.55
CA ALA A 444 -5.47 -16.14 19.40
C ALA A 444 -5.81 -14.64 19.45
N GLN A 445 -5.87 -14.03 20.64
CA GLN A 445 -6.04 -12.57 20.75
C GLN A 445 -4.71 -11.84 20.53
N ARG A 446 -3.60 -12.38 21.05
CA ARG A 446 -2.26 -11.83 20.79
C ARG A 446 -1.88 -11.88 19.30
N ALA A 447 -2.26 -12.96 18.62
CA ALA A 447 -2.01 -13.18 17.19
C ALA A 447 -2.65 -12.12 16.26
N LYS A 448 -3.55 -11.27 16.79
CA LYS A 448 -4.14 -10.15 16.04
C LYS A 448 -3.24 -8.91 16.00
N PHE A 449 -2.27 -8.82 16.90
CA PHE A 449 -1.37 -7.68 17.05
C PHE A 449 0.09 -8.03 16.71
N VAL A 450 0.49 -9.28 16.92
CA VAL A 450 1.83 -9.79 16.63
C VAL A 450 1.75 -11.20 16.04
N SER A 451 2.53 -11.46 15.01
CA SER A 451 2.60 -12.76 14.34
C SER A 451 3.34 -13.81 15.19
N PRO A 452 3.24 -15.11 14.84
CA PRO A 452 4.00 -16.16 15.52
C PRO A 452 5.52 -16.00 15.47
N THR A 453 6.06 -15.29 14.48
CA THR A 453 7.50 -15.01 14.32
C THR A 453 7.94 -13.73 15.04
N GLY A 454 7.01 -13.01 15.68
CA GLY A 454 7.32 -11.75 16.36
C GLY A 454 7.29 -10.54 15.45
N MET A 455 6.73 -10.63 14.24
CA MET A 455 6.48 -9.45 13.41
C MET A 455 5.18 -8.70 13.81
N PRO A 456 5.15 -7.36 13.68
CA PRO A 456 3.93 -6.55 13.76
C PRO A 456 2.83 -7.05 12.81
N MET A 457 1.57 -6.96 13.23
CA MET A 457 0.41 -7.26 12.39
C MET A 457 -0.24 -5.97 11.89
N TYR A 458 -0.67 -5.94 10.62
CA TYR A 458 -1.47 -4.83 10.11
C TYR A 458 -2.80 -4.74 10.88
N LEU A 459 -3.02 -3.64 11.59
CA LEU A 459 -4.20 -3.44 12.44
C LEU A 459 -5.38 -2.81 11.68
N GLY A 460 -5.22 -2.53 10.39
CA GLY A 460 -6.20 -1.83 9.56
C GLY A 460 -5.85 -0.35 9.42
N ALA A 461 -6.47 0.32 8.45
CA ALA A 461 -6.24 1.74 8.18
C ALA A 461 -6.56 2.63 9.40
N ASP A 462 -7.54 2.22 10.21
CA ASP A 462 -8.04 2.91 11.39
C ASP A 462 -7.84 2.09 12.68
N GLY A 463 -7.03 1.02 12.62
CA GLY A 463 -6.76 0.15 13.77
C GLY A 463 -7.91 -0.79 14.15
N SER A 464 -8.96 -0.90 13.34
CA SER A 464 -10.17 -1.64 13.70
C SER A 464 -10.09 -3.16 13.54
N LEU A 465 -9.10 -3.72 12.84
CA LEU A 465 -9.05 -5.17 12.55
C LEU A 465 -9.00 -6.07 13.80
N PRO A 466 -8.29 -5.73 14.89
CA PRO A 466 -8.19 -6.62 16.04
C PRO A 466 -9.53 -6.83 16.79
N THR A 467 -10.35 -5.79 16.89
CA THR A 467 -11.59 -5.79 17.69
C THR A 467 -12.85 -5.71 16.85
N GLY A 468 -12.71 -5.33 15.57
CA GLY A 468 -13.81 -4.92 14.70
C GLY A 468 -14.25 -3.47 14.94
N GLN A 469 -13.57 -2.71 15.81
CA GLN A 469 -13.87 -1.34 16.20
C GLN A 469 -12.61 -0.48 16.18
N THR A 470 -12.73 0.76 15.72
CA THR A 470 -11.66 1.75 15.83
C THR A 470 -11.34 1.99 17.30
N PRO A 471 -10.07 1.87 17.73
CA PRO A 471 -9.66 2.29 19.08
C PRO A 471 -9.81 3.80 19.23
N ASP A 472 -9.72 4.31 20.46
CA ASP A 472 -9.73 5.76 20.70
C ASP A 472 -8.51 6.44 20.08
N ILE A 473 -7.32 5.85 20.25
CA ILE A 473 -6.07 6.35 19.69
C ILE A 473 -5.46 5.27 18.78
N PHE A 474 -5.23 5.65 17.52
CA PHE A 474 -4.40 4.87 16.61
C PHE A 474 -3.44 5.79 15.85
N LEU A 475 -2.13 5.67 16.14
CA LEU A 475 -1.06 6.40 15.46
C LEU A 475 -0.16 5.40 14.73
N SER A 476 -0.10 5.52 13.41
CA SER A 476 0.60 4.60 12.50
C SER A 476 0.87 5.25 11.14
N GLY A 477 1.71 4.62 10.31
CA GLY A 477 1.99 5.07 8.94
C GLY A 477 3.07 6.16 8.86
N ASP A 478 3.06 6.92 7.76
CA ASP A 478 4.13 7.88 7.44
C ASP A 478 4.28 8.97 8.49
N VAL A 479 5.55 9.30 8.80
CA VAL A 479 5.88 10.25 9.87
C VAL A 479 5.26 11.63 9.67
N GLU A 480 5.17 12.10 8.41
CA GLU A 480 4.56 13.40 8.09
C GLU A 480 3.10 13.51 8.55
N SER A 481 2.40 12.37 8.66
CA SER A 481 1.00 12.30 9.07
C SER A 481 0.81 11.60 10.42
N TRP A 482 1.89 11.24 11.12
CA TRP A 482 1.81 10.41 12.33
C TRP A 482 1.07 11.09 13.48
N HIS A 483 1.05 12.42 13.51
CA HIS A 483 0.27 13.21 14.46
C HIS A 483 -1.26 13.16 14.20
N VAL A 484 -1.70 12.61 13.07
CA VAL A 484 -3.11 12.40 12.77
C VAL A 484 -3.59 11.14 13.46
N ASN A 485 -4.43 11.31 14.48
CA ASN A 485 -5.12 10.19 15.12
C ASN A 485 -6.09 9.54 14.11
N LYS A 486 -5.82 8.28 13.75
CA LYS A 486 -6.68 7.45 12.89
C LYS A 486 -7.77 6.72 13.68
N GLY A 487 -7.71 6.79 15.01
CA GLY A 487 -8.72 6.27 15.93
C GLY A 487 -9.97 7.17 16.03
N ALA A 488 -10.90 6.78 16.90
CA ALA A 488 -12.20 7.45 17.04
C ALA A 488 -12.14 8.79 17.79
N ALA A 489 -11.08 9.05 18.55
CA ALA A 489 -10.96 10.25 19.37
C ALA A 489 -10.34 11.44 18.61
N GLY A 490 -10.13 12.57 19.31
CA GLY A 490 -9.56 13.77 18.71
C GLY A 490 -8.11 13.61 18.22
N GLY A 491 -7.67 14.49 17.33
CA GLY A 491 -6.30 14.48 16.77
C GLY A 491 -5.26 15.12 17.69
N PHE A 492 -3.99 14.92 17.37
CA PHE A 492 -2.85 15.51 18.09
C PHE A 492 -2.25 16.68 17.31
N THR A 493 -1.64 17.61 18.05
CA THR A 493 -0.81 18.69 17.51
C THR A 493 0.63 18.40 17.86
N GLU A 494 1.48 18.33 16.84
CA GLU A 494 2.91 18.13 16.99
C GLU A 494 3.59 19.40 17.51
N THR A 495 4.52 19.22 18.45
CA THR A 495 5.50 20.22 18.88
C THR A 495 6.88 19.63 18.74
N GLY A 496 7.78 20.37 18.08
CA GLY A 496 9.08 19.86 17.70
C GLY A 496 9.12 19.46 16.23
N SER A 497 9.95 18.47 15.91
CA SER A 497 10.08 17.90 14.57
C SER A 497 10.26 16.40 14.71
N ILE A 498 9.15 15.67 14.83
CA ILE A 498 9.18 14.21 14.86
C ILE A 498 9.73 13.72 13.51
N THR A 499 10.69 12.80 13.55
CA THR A 499 11.36 12.27 12.35
C THR A 499 11.13 10.76 12.19
N ALA A 500 11.37 10.24 11.00
CA ALA A 500 11.34 8.80 10.77
C ALA A 500 12.50 8.12 11.52
N SER A 501 12.19 7.06 12.26
CA SER A 501 13.22 6.28 12.93
C SER A 501 14.18 5.65 11.93
N ALA A 502 15.47 5.59 12.27
CA ALA A 502 16.49 4.96 11.44
C ALA A 502 16.33 3.42 11.31
N THR A 503 15.55 2.81 12.20
CA THR A 503 15.23 1.37 12.19
C THR A 503 13.74 1.19 12.40
N GLN A 504 13.16 0.14 11.83
CA GLN A 504 11.73 -0.18 11.99
C GLN A 504 11.54 -1.48 12.75
N PRO A 505 10.40 -1.67 13.46
CA PRO A 505 10.11 -2.92 14.14
C PRO A 505 10.11 -4.11 13.18
N ALA A 506 10.89 -5.13 13.51
CA ALA A 506 11.04 -6.34 12.71
C ALA A 506 11.52 -6.12 11.26
N ALA A 507 12.03 -4.93 10.91
CA ALA A 507 12.78 -4.76 9.67
C ALA A 507 14.10 -5.51 9.78
N THR A 508 14.27 -6.53 8.94
CA THR A 508 15.55 -7.23 8.83
C THR A 508 16.59 -6.28 8.25
N SER A 509 17.57 -5.86 9.05
CA SER A 509 18.81 -5.28 8.53
C SER A 509 19.53 -6.35 7.71
N GLY A 510 19.42 -6.27 6.38
CA GLY A 510 20.18 -7.13 5.47
C GLY A 510 19.41 -8.26 4.78
N ALA A 511 18.10 -8.15 4.56
CA ALA A 511 17.52 -8.86 3.43
C ALA A 511 18.08 -8.22 2.15
N THR A 512 19.06 -8.87 1.51
CA THR A 512 19.55 -8.47 0.19
C THR A 512 18.37 -8.51 -0.76
N THR A 513 17.80 -7.35 -1.03
CA THR A 513 16.63 -7.16 -1.88
C THR A 513 16.97 -7.74 -3.26
N LEU A 514 16.10 -8.59 -3.79
CA LEU A 514 16.25 -9.06 -5.17
C LEU A 514 16.08 -7.86 -6.10
N PRO A 515 16.90 -7.73 -7.15
CA PRO A 515 16.64 -6.79 -8.23
C PRO A 515 15.24 -7.02 -8.81
N SER A 516 14.39 -5.99 -8.79
CA SER A 516 13.03 -6.04 -9.33
C SER A 516 13.01 -5.78 -10.83
N GLY A 517 11.90 -6.11 -11.51
CA GLY A 517 11.72 -5.81 -12.94
C GLY A 517 12.40 -6.75 -13.93
N CYS A 518 13.03 -7.84 -13.48
CA CYS A 518 13.69 -8.83 -14.33
C CYS A 518 13.21 -10.26 -13.98
N SER A 519 12.29 -10.78 -14.78
CA SER A 519 11.66 -12.11 -14.54
C SER A 519 12.08 -13.15 -15.56
N THR A 520 12.70 -12.73 -16.66
CA THR A 520 13.20 -13.60 -17.71
C THR A 520 14.71 -13.48 -17.82
N ILE A 521 15.37 -14.61 -18.11
CA ILE A 521 16.82 -14.68 -18.24
C ILE A 521 17.27 -13.68 -19.31
N GLY A 522 18.22 -12.81 -18.94
CA GLY A 522 18.73 -11.74 -19.80
C GLY A 522 18.04 -10.39 -19.60
N ASP A 523 16.95 -10.30 -18.83
CA ASP A 523 16.35 -9.02 -18.46
C ASP A 523 17.33 -8.17 -17.66
N VAL A 524 17.44 -6.90 -18.03
CA VAL A 524 18.10 -5.89 -17.20
C VAL A 524 17.11 -5.49 -16.10
N CYS A 525 17.50 -5.77 -14.87
CA CYS A 525 16.76 -5.44 -13.66
C CYS A 525 16.70 -3.92 -13.44
N ALA A 526 15.78 -3.46 -12.59
CA ALA A 526 15.56 -2.03 -12.32
C ALA A 526 16.81 -1.33 -11.73
N ASP A 527 17.67 -2.07 -11.05
CA ASP A 527 18.97 -1.64 -10.51
C ASP A 527 20.10 -1.59 -11.59
N GLY A 528 19.84 -2.10 -12.80
CA GLY A 528 20.79 -2.24 -13.90
C GLY A 528 21.60 -3.54 -13.92
N SER A 529 21.39 -4.46 -12.98
CA SER A 529 21.96 -5.82 -13.03
C SER A 529 21.24 -6.68 -14.08
N VAL A 530 21.78 -7.84 -14.45
CA VAL A 530 21.16 -8.74 -15.45
C VAL A 530 20.84 -10.09 -14.83
N TYR A 531 19.59 -10.53 -14.95
CA TYR A 531 19.17 -11.84 -14.43
C TYR A 531 19.81 -12.99 -15.23
N ALA A 532 20.63 -13.79 -14.57
CA ALA A 532 21.47 -14.80 -15.20
C ALA A 532 20.85 -16.21 -15.19
N GLY A 533 19.88 -16.48 -14.33
CA GLY A 533 19.27 -17.80 -14.13
C GLY A 533 19.38 -18.30 -12.69
N LEU A 534 19.16 -19.59 -12.44
CA LEU A 534 19.23 -20.17 -11.11
C LEU A 534 20.61 -20.79 -10.82
N SER A 535 21.09 -20.64 -9.59
CA SER A 535 22.39 -21.14 -9.13
C SER A 535 22.42 -22.68 -9.07
N PRO A 536 23.58 -23.30 -9.33
CA PRO A 536 23.73 -24.76 -9.29
C PRO A 536 23.68 -25.35 -7.86
N ASP A 537 23.97 -24.55 -6.85
CA ASP A 537 24.14 -24.95 -5.45
C ASP A 537 22.91 -24.76 -4.55
N GLY A 538 21.78 -24.30 -5.11
CA GLY A 538 20.58 -24.05 -4.32
C GLY A 538 19.35 -23.62 -5.12
N SER A 539 19.44 -23.59 -6.46
CA SER A 539 18.38 -23.04 -7.33
C SER A 539 17.99 -21.59 -6.98
N VAL A 540 18.97 -20.80 -6.51
CA VAL A 540 18.77 -19.41 -6.11
C VAL A 540 18.95 -18.50 -7.31
N ALA A 541 18.14 -17.45 -7.45
CA ALA A 541 18.33 -16.47 -8.53
C ALA A 541 19.73 -15.87 -8.50
N MET A 542 20.41 -15.89 -9.66
CA MET A 542 21.75 -15.37 -9.85
C MET A 542 21.68 -14.17 -10.79
N TYR A 543 22.45 -13.13 -10.49
CA TYR A 543 22.52 -11.89 -11.24
C TYR A 543 23.97 -11.59 -11.62
N THR A 544 24.18 -10.87 -12.72
CA THR A 544 25.52 -10.54 -13.20
C THR A 544 25.59 -9.10 -13.68
N THR A 545 26.79 -8.53 -13.76
CA THR A 545 26.99 -7.19 -14.32
C THR A 545 26.68 -7.17 -15.83
N PRO A 546 26.18 -6.06 -16.39
CA PRO A 546 25.79 -5.99 -17.81
C PRO A 546 26.99 -6.09 -18.78
N ALA A 547 28.20 -5.82 -18.29
CA ALA A 547 29.43 -5.92 -19.06
C ALA A 547 30.53 -6.64 -18.27
N ASP A 548 31.53 -7.14 -19.00
CA ASP A 548 32.73 -7.73 -18.41
C ASP A 548 33.54 -6.67 -17.67
N ALA A 549 34.06 -7.02 -16.48
CA ALA A 549 34.86 -6.13 -15.65
C ALA A 549 36.23 -5.77 -16.27
N GLY A 550 36.67 -6.52 -17.28
CA GLY A 550 38.01 -6.41 -17.88
C GLY A 550 38.71 -7.77 -17.89
N THR A 551 40.04 -7.76 -17.81
CA THR A 551 40.85 -8.98 -17.69
C THR A 551 41.61 -8.99 -16.36
N PHE A 552 41.50 -10.07 -15.61
CA PHE A 552 42.10 -10.24 -14.29
C PHE A 552 42.89 -11.54 -14.23
N THR A 553 43.96 -11.52 -13.45
CA THR A 553 44.70 -12.72 -13.06
C THR A 553 44.04 -13.33 -11.83
N TYR A 554 44.12 -14.65 -11.69
CA TYR A 554 43.58 -15.33 -10.51
C TYR A 554 44.34 -14.94 -9.24
N ASN A 555 45.67 -14.81 -9.36
CA ASN A 555 46.54 -14.22 -8.34
C ASN A 555 47.23 -12.93 -8.83
N ASP A 556 48.16 -12.35 -8.07
CA ASP A 556 48.91 -11.12 -8.39
C ASP A 556 49.88 -11.25 -9.58
N GLY A 557 49.81 -12.34 -10.33
CA GLY A 557 50.73 -12.62 -11.43
C GLY A 557 52.06 -13.19 -10.98
N SER A 558 52.28 -13.37 -9.67
CA SER A 558 53.47 -14.04 -9.14
C SER A 558 53.40 -15.55 -9.39
N GLY A 559 54.57 -16.19 -9.43
CA GLY A 559 54.68 -17.64 -9.52
C GLY A 559 54.39 -18.37 -8.19
N ASN A 560 53.58 -17.78 -7.31
CA ASN A 560 53.21 -18.35 -6.04
C ASN A 560 51.95 -19.22 -6.23
N TRP A 561 52.14 -20.54 -6.12
CA TRP A 561 51.20 -21.57 -6.57
C TRP A 561 50.61 -22.35 -5.39
N PHE A 562 49.90 -21.68 -4.48
CA PHE A 562 49.24 -22.32 -3.33
C PHE A 562 47.78 -22.60 -3.63
N ASN A 563 47.24 -23.71 -3.13
CA ASN A 563 45.80 -23.93 -3.12
C ASN A 563 45.20 -23.43 -1.82
N VAL A 564 44.13 -22.67 -1.94
CA VAL A 564 43.32 -22.18 -0.81
C VAL A 564 42.16 -23.12 -0.53
N MET A 565 41.70 -23.84 -1.57
CA MET A 565 40.53 -24.70 -1.50
C MET A 565 40.79 -26.06 -2.16
N ASP A 566 39.86 -27.00 -2.00
CA ASP A 566 39.92 -28.27 -2.71
C ASP A 566 39.77 -28.06 -4.22
N ASN A 567 40.67 -28.67 -5.00
CA ASN A 567 40.70 -28.51 -6.45
C ASN A 567 39.41 -29.04 -7.12
N CYS A 568 38.76 -28.19 -7.91
CA CYS A 568 37.64 -28.53 -8.79
C CYS A 568 38.15 -29.34 -10.01
N SER A 569 38.33 -30.64 -9.81
CA SER A 569 38.87 -31.55 -10.84
C SER A 569 37.85 -32.08 -11.86
N ASP A 570 36.57 -31.72 -11.71
CA ASP A 570 35.48 -32.21 -12.57
C ASP A 570 35.45 -31.51 -13.95
N SER A 571 35.43 -32.25 -15.06
CA SER A 571 35.34 -31.67 -16.42
C SER A 571 34.35 -32.47 -17.31
N PRO A 572 33.19 -31.88 -17.68
CA PRO A 572 32.63 -30.62 -17.16
C PRO A 572 32.39 -30.69 -15.65
N SER A 573 32.25 -29.54 -14.99
CA SER A 573 32.12 -29.45 -13.55
C SER A 573 30.89 -30.21 -13.01
N GLY A 574 31.03 -30.70 -11.77
CA GLY A 574 30.20 -31.76 -11.19
C GLY A 574 29.72 -31.42 -9.78
N THR A 575 29.42 -32.42 -8.95
CA THR A 575 28.81 -32.19 -7.62
C THR A 575 29.81 -31.76 -6.53
N ALA A 576 31.05 -31.44 -6.89
CA ALA A 576 32.05 -30.97 -5.93
C ALA A 576 31.73 -29.55 -5.47
N THR A 577 31.76 -29.33 -4.16
CA THR A 577 31.36 -28.05 -3.55
C THR A 577 32.11 -26.86 -4.14
N THR A 578 33.43 -26.94 -4.30
CA THR A 578 34.25 -25.85 -4.89
C THR A 578 33.98 -25.60 -6.38
N CYS A 579 33.33 -26.53 -7.09
CA CYS A 579 32.86 -26.30 -8.45
C CYS A 579 31.54 -25.51 -8.51
N GLN A 580 30.78 -25.49 -7.41
CA GLN A 580 29.41 -24.95 -7.35
C GLN A 580 29.28 -23.67 -6.52
N THR A 581 30.15 -23.44 -5.53
CA THR A 581 29.97 -22.40 -4.51
C THR A 581 30.93 -21.22 -4.70
N GLY A 582 30.70 -20.34 -5.68
CA GLY A 582 31.64 -19.24 -5.99
C GLY A 582 31.78 -18.21 -4.90
N MET A 583 30.72 -17.93 -4.15
CA MET A 583 30.73 -17.00 -3.01
C MET A 583 31.69 -17.49 -1.93
N ALA A 584 31.52 -18.73 -1.46
CA ALA A 584 32.39 -19.35 -0.46
C ALA A 584 33.85 -19.47 -0.94
N ASN A 585 34.07 -19.76 -2.24
CA ASN A 585 35.42 -19.76 -2.81
C ASN A 585 36.05 -18.37 -2.76
N THR A 586 35.29 -17.33 -3.12
CA THR A 586 35.75 -15.93 -3.14
C THR A 586 36.11 -15.45 -1.74
N GLU A 587 35.28 -15.75 -0.74
CA GLU A 587 35.56 -15.46 0.67
C GLU A 587 36.80 -16.19 1.17
N ALA A 588 36.96 -17.48 0.87
CA ALA A 588 38.14 -18.25 1.28
C ALA A 588 39.43 -17.66 0.67
N LEU A 589 39.39 -17.20 -0.57
CA LEU A 589 40.50 -16.49 -1.21
C LEU A 589 40.81 -15.17 -0.50
N ILE A 590 39.79 -14.40 -0.14
CA ILE A 590 39.94 -13.12 0.59
C ILE A 590 40.53 -13.34 1.98
N ASP A 591 40.07 -14.34 2.72
CA ASP A 591 40.56 -14.67 4.06
C ASP A 591 42.02 -15.12 4.03
N ALA A 592 42.40 -15.88 2.99
CA ALA A 592 43.77 -16.31 2.78
C ALA A 592 44.76 -15.14 2.53
N GLU A 593 44.28 -13.94 2.21
CA GLU A 593 45.12 -12.72 2.14
C GLU A 593 45.44 -12.13 3.52
N THR A 594 44.61 -12.41 4.53
CA THR A 594 44.64 -11.74 5.85
C THR A 594 45.40 -12.54 6.93
N GLU A 595 45.56 -13.86 6.74
CA GLU A 595 46.26 -14.76 7.65
C GLU A 595 47.79 -14.78 7.50
N GLY A 596 48.47 -13.67 7.84
CA GLY A 596 49.81 -13.60 8.47
C GLY A 596 50.99 -14.53 8.09
N ALA A 597 51.00 -15.23 6.96
CA ALA A 597 52.12 -16.06 6.51
C ALA A 597 52.91 -15.37 5.41
N SER A 598 54.24 -15.35 5.56
CA SER A 598 55.18 -14.76 4.59
C SER A 598 55.06 -15.42 3.21
N GLY A 599 54.27 -14.83 2.32
CA GLY A 599 53.97 -15.35 0.99
C GLY A 599 52.60 -14.93 0.46
N GLU A 600 52.15 -13.71 0.79
CA GLU A 600 50.86 -13.14 0.35
C GLU A 600 50.66 -13.35 -1.16
N VAL A 601 49.53 -13.95 -1.54
CA VAL A 601 49.10 -14.14 -2.91
C VAL A 601 47.81 -13.31 -3.09
N PRO A 602 47.88 -12.06 -3.56
CA PRO A 602 46.69 -11.26 -3.80
C PRO A 602 45.82 -11.90 -4.90
N TYR A 603 44.60 -12.33 -4.58
CA TYR A 603 43.67 -12.92 -5.54
C TYR A 603 42.93 -11.83 -6.29
N ALA A 604 43.61 -11.18 -7.23
CA ALA A 604 43.14 -9.96 -7.89
C ALA A 604 41.72 -10.04 -8.48
N ALA A 605 41.35 -11.19 -9.05
CA ALA A 605 40.00 -11.42 -9.57
C ALA A 605 38.94 -11.53 -8.45
N ALA A 606 39.22 -12.31 -7.40
CA ALA A 606 38.33 -12.49 -6.26
C ALA A 606 38.16 -11.16 -5.49
N ARG A 607 39.27 -10.46 -5.24
CA ARG A 607 39.31 -9.16 -4.57
C ARG A 607 38.49 -8.11 -5.32
N TYR A 608 38.61 -8.06 -6.66
CA TYR A 608 37.80 -7.13 -7.44
C TYR A 608 36.30 -7.39 -7.27
N CYS A 609 35.84 -8.63 -7.37
CA CYS A 609 34.41 -8.91 -7.19
C CYS A 609 33.96 -8.68 -5.75
N TYR A 610 34.76 -9.07 -4.76
CA TYR A 610 34.46 -8.89 -3.34
C TYR A 610 34.36 -7.41 -2.93
N ASP A 611 35.23 -6.55 -3.48
CA ASP A 611 35.21 -5.11 -3.18
C ASP A 611 34.24 -4.32 -4.10
N LEU A 612 33.55 -4.99 -5.02
CA LEU A 612 32.68 -4.33 -5.99
C LEU A 612 31.39 -3.87 -5.32
N THR A 613 31.19 -2.56 -5.25
CA THR A 613 29.87 -1.97 -5.01
C THR A 613 29.26 -1.52 -6.34
N ALA A 614 28.25 -2.23 -6.81
CA ALA A 614 27.57 -1.94 -8.08
C ALA A 614 26.08 -2.25 -7.99
N HIS A 615 25.26 -1.47 -8.70
CA HIS A 615 23.81 -1.65 -8.76
C HIS A 615 23.11 -1.57 -7.39
N GLY A 616 23.70 -0.87 -6.42
CA GLY A 616 23.17 -0.79 -5.05
C GLY A 616 23.54 -1.95 -4.15
N TYR A 617 24.43 -2.85 -4.59
CA TYR A 617 24.85 -4.04 -3.85
C TYR A 617 26.36 -4.15 -3.72
N ASP A 618 26.82 -4.73 -2.61
CA ASP A 618 28.23 -4.95 -2.24
C ASP A 618 28.57 -6.44 -2.00
N ASP A 619 27.64 -7.36 -2.30
CA ASP A 619 27.75 -8.81 -2.09
C ASP A 619 28.19 -9.57 -3.37
N TRP A 620 28.93 -8.89 -4.25
CA TRP A 620 29.41 -9.46 -5.51
C TRP A 620 30.55 -10.45 -5.28
N TYR A 621 30.60 -11.51 -6.09
CA TYR A 621 31.64 -12.53 -5.98
C TYR A 621 32.06 -13.11 -7.34
N LEU A 622 33.21 -13.80 -7.35
CA LEU A 622 33.75 -14.45 -8.53
C LEU A 622 33.06 -15.82 -8.71
N PRO A 623 32.35 -16.07 -9.84
CA PRO A 623 31.58 -17.31 -10.02
C PRO A 623 32.47 -18.56 -10.02
N ALA A 624 31.97 -19.65 -9.47
CA ALA A 624 32.55 -20.98 -9.62
C ALA A 624 32.28 -21.54 -11.04
N PRO A 625 32.99 -22.61 -11.47
CA PRO A 625 32.81 -23.19 -12.80
C PRO A 625 31.36 -23.56 -13.17
N ASP A 626 30.57 -24.10 -12.25
CA ASP A 626 29.16 -24.44 -12.52
C ASP A 626 28.27 -23.19 -12.61
N GLU A 627 28.61 -22.11 -11.90
CA GLU A 627 27.92 -20.83 -12.03
C GLU A 627 28.28 -20.14 -13.36
N LEU A 628 29.53 -20.28 -13.83
CA LEU A 628 29.92 -19.87 -15.18
C LEU A 628 29.19 -20.65 -16.27
N ASP A 629 28.82 -21.92 -16.03
CA ASP A 629 28.00 -22.70 -16.98
C ASP A 629 26.59 -22.15 -17.13
N ILE A 630 26.01 -21.58 -16.06
CA ILE A 630 24.75 -20.85 -16.13
C ILE A 630 24.90 -19.63 -17.04
N LEU A 631 25.95 -18.82 -16.82
CA LEU A 631 26.25 -17.66 -17.68
C LEU A 631 26.52 -18.08 -19.12
N TYR A 632 27.26 -19.17 -19.36
CA TYR A 632 27.51 -19.69 -20.70
C TYR A 632 26.23 -20.15 -21.39
N THR A 633 25.39 -20.91 -20.70
CA THR A 633 24.11 -21.40 -21.24
C THR A 633 23.22 -20.24 -21.66
N ASN A 634 23.20 -19.18 -20.86
CA ASN A 634 22.31 -18.03 -21.02
C ASN A 634 22.95 -16.82 -21.74
N ARG A 635 24.20 -16.94 -22.19
CA ARG A 635 25.02 -15.83 -22.74
C ARG A 635 24.39 -15.04 -23.89
N VAL A 636 23.51 -15.66 -24.68
CA VAL A 636 22.84 -14.99 -25.81
C VAL A 636 21.76 -14.03 -25.30
N ALA A 637 21.07 -14.39 -24.22
CA ALA A 637 20.03 -13.56 -23.62
C ALA A 637 20.65 -12.47 -22.74
N ILE A 638 21.71 -12.79 -21.98
CA ILE A 638 22.42 -11.83 -21.12
C ILE A 638 23.22 -10.79 -21.93
N ASP A 639 23.78 -11.18 -23.07
CA ASP A 639 24.62 -10.35 -23.97
C ASP A 639 25.92 -9.79 -23.32
N GLY A 640 26.73 -9.09 -24.11
CA GLY A 640 27.96 -8.44 -23.67
C GLY A 640 29.17 -9.37 -23.46
N PHE A 641 29.05 -10.66 -23.80
CA PHE A 641 30.15 -11.62 -23.72
C PHE A 641 30.98 -11.68 -25.01
N THR A 642 32.29 -11.87 -24.87
CA THR A 642 33.18 -12.12 -26.01
C THR A 642 33.12 -13.60 -26.42
N THR A 643 32.50 -13.89 -27.58
CA THR A 643 32.26 -15.28 -28.06
C THR A 643 33.07 -15.66 -29.31
N ALA A 644 33.80 -14.71 -29.90
CA ALA A 644 34.64 -14.97 -31.07
C ALA A 644 35.86 -15.83 -30.69
N PHE A 645 36.20 -16.81 -31.55
CA PHE A 645 37.38 -17.65 -31.38
C PHE A 645 38.65 -16.86 -31.75
N ASP A 646 39.05 -16.02 -30.81
CA ASP A 646 40.33 -15.31 -30.76
C ASP A 646 41.19 -16.04 -29.71
N VAL A 647 42.49 -16.18 -29.97
CA VAL A 647 43.46 -16.93 -29.14
C VAL A 647 43.47 -16.49 -27.66
N TYR A 648 42.88 -15.35 -27.29
CA TYR A 648 42.72 -14.89 -25.91
C TYR A 648 41.36 -14.24 -25.59
N GLY A 649 40.37 -14.30 -26.49
CA GLY A 649 39.16 -13.48 -26.39
C GLY A 649 38.01 -14.02 -25.53
N SER A 650 37.79 -15.34 -25.51
CA SER A 650 36.54 -15.94 -24.99
C SER A 650 36.71 -16.72 -23.67
N TYR A 651 37.75 -16.47 -22.89
CA TYR A 651 38.09 -17.25 -21.70
C TYR A 651 37.66 -16.51 -20.44
N TYR A 652 36.75 -17.09 -19.65
CA TYR A 652 36.19 -16.49 -18.43
C TYR A 652 36.68 -17.21 -17.18
N LEU A 653 37.35 -16.47 -16.31
CA LEU A 653 37.95 -16.96 -15.07
C LEU A 653 36.88 -17.35 -14.05
N SER A 654 37.13 -18.44 -13.32
CA SER A 654 36.31 -18.87 -12.19
C SER A 654 37.03 -18.66 -10.85
N SER A 655 36.31 -18.79 -9.74
CA SER A 655 36.87 -18.79 -8.38
C SER A 655 37.48 -20.11 -7.92
N ALA A 656 37.47 -21.14 -8.76
CA ALA A 656 37.98 -22.46 -8.39
C ALA A 656 39.38 -22.75 -8.92
N GLU A 657 40.11 -23.57 -8.18
CA GLU A 657 41.45 -24.07 -8.54
C GLU A 657 41.33 -25.45 -9.18
N ASN A 658 42.24 -25.79 -10.11
CA ASN A 658 42.36 -27.15 -10.64
C ASN A 658 43.63 -27.84 -10.12
N TRP A 659 44.71 -27.08 -10.00
CA TRP A 659 46.00 -27.48 -9.41
C TRP A 659 46.68 -26.28 -8.77
N ASP A 660 47.75 -26.55 -8.03
CA ASP A 660 48.64 -25.58 -7.37
C ASP A 660 48.95 -24.35 -8.24
N ASP A 661 49.24 -24.57 -9.53
CA ASP A 661 49.64 -23.54 -10.49
C ASP A 661 48.54 -23.13 -11.49
N CYS A 662 47.35 -23.73 -11.43
CA CYS A 662 46.32 -23.60 -12.47
C CYS A 662 44.91 -23.29 -11.89
N ALA A 663 44.32 -22.18 -12.33
CA ALA A 663 42.94 -21.78 -12.01
C ALA A 663 41.97 -22.19 -13.13
N ARG A 664 40.74 -22.53 -12.74
CA ARG A 664 39.69 -22.94 -13.67
C ARG A 664 39.14 -21.76 -14.47
N HIS A 665 38.79 -22.03 -15.72
CA HIS A 665 38.07 -21.10 -16.59
C HIS A 665 37.12 -21.84 -17.54
N VAL A 666 36.11 -21.13 -18.03
CA VAL A 666 35.17 -21.62 -19.04
C VAL A 666 35.32 -20.81 -20.32
N ARG A 667 35.35 -21.50 -21.47
CA ARG A 667 35.46 -20.85 -22.79
C ARG A 667 34.07 -20.56 -23.36
N PHE A 668 33.69 -19.30 -23.44
CA PHE A 668 32.35 -18.89 -23.88
C PHE A 668 32.10 -19.05 -25.39
N HIS A 669 33.14 -19.42 -26.15
CA HIS A 669 33.01 -19.85 -27.54
C HIS A 669 32.30 -21.21 -27.68
N ASP A 670 32.69 -22.20 -26.86
CA ASP A 670 32.28 -23.61 -27.02
C ASP A 670 31.86 -24.32 -25.71
N GLY A 671 31.89 -23.63 -24.58
CA GLY A 671 31.49 -24.13 -23.26
C GLY A 671 32.50 -25.08 -22.63
N VAL A 672 33.73 -25.14 -23.16
CA VAL A 672 34.75 -26.08 -22.65
C VAL A 672 35.38 -25.53 -21.38
N HIS A 673 35.45 -26.38 -20.37
CA HIS A 673 36.16 -26.19 -19.12
C HIS A 673 37.63 -26.57 -19.29
N ASP A 674 38.53 -25.65 -18.94
CA ASP A 674 39.97 -25.90 -18.91
C ASP A 674 40.59 -25.15 -17.72
N CYS A 675 41.91 -25.10 -17.62
CA CYS A 675 42.59 -24.31 -16.62
C CYS A 675 43.69 -23.45 -17.26
N ALA A 676 43.95 -22.28 -16.67
CA ALA A 676 45.05 -21.41 -17.06
C ALA A 676 45.96 -21.17 -15.87
N GLY A 677 47.24 -20.87 -16.12
CA GLY A 677 48.16 -20.52 -15.04
C GLY A 677 47.58 -19.37 -14.21
N LYS A 678 47.70 -19.40 -12.87
CA LYS A 678 47.04 -18.40 -11.99
C LYS A 678 47.45 -16.94 -12.31
N ASN A 679 48.59 -16.75 -12.99
CA ASN A 679 49.08 -15.46 -13.49
C ASN A 679 48.56 -15.06 -14.88
N THR A 680 47.65 -15.81 -15.48
CA THR A 680 47.09 -15.53 -16.80
C THR A 680 45.91 -14.57 -16.66
N ALA A 681 45.96 -13.43 -17.34
CA ALA A 681 44.87 -12.46 -17.33
C ALA A 681 43.73 -12.93 -18.26
N LEU A 682 42.58 -13.25 -17.68
CA LEU A 682 41.39 -13.76 -18.38
C LEU A 682 40.18 -12.84 -18.14
N LYS A 683 39.15 -12.94 -18.96
CA LYS A 683 37.91 -12.17 -18.78
C LYS A 683 37.19 -12.60 -17.52
N MET A 684 36.40 -11.69 -16.95
CA MET A 684 35.67 -11.94 -15.72
C MET A 684 34.37 -11.15 -15.73
N ARG A 685 33.34 -11.76 -15.15
CA ARG A 685 32.09 -11.09 -14.82
C ARG A 685 31.69 -11.53 -13.42
N CYS A 686 31.49 -10.57 -12.53
CA CYS A 686 31.08 -10.87 -11.17
C CYS A 686 29.61 -11.29 -11.18
N VAL A 687 29.25 -12.13 -10.22
CA VAL A 687 27.88 -12.57 -10.00
C VAL A 687 27.49 -12.32 -8.55
N ARG A 688 26.19 -12.31 -8.30
CA ARG A 688 25.62 -12.34 -6.95
C ARG A 688 24.44 -13.32 -6.93
N LYS A 689 24.11 -13.85 -5.75
CA LYS A 689 22.94 -14.70 -5.50
C LYS A 689 21.92 -13.91 -4.68
N GLY A 690 20.63 -14.19 -4.90
CA GLY A 690 19.57 -13.78 -3.99
C GLY A 690 19.80 -14.31 -2.57
N GLY A 691 19.24 -13.64 -1.55
CA GLY A 691 19.31 -14.09 -0.16
C GLY A 691 18.73 -15.50 0.07
N SER A 692 19.12 -16.13 1.18
CA SER A 692 18.57 -17.42 1.66
C SER A 692 17.03 -17.35 1.78
N PRO A 693 16.26 -18.44 1.56
CA PRO A 693 14.80 -18.41 1.71
C PRO A 693 14.44 -18.01 3.14
N VAL A 694 13.61 -16.99 3.26
CA VAL A 694 13.25 -16.35 4.53
C VAL A 694 11.92 -16.88 5.05
N CYS A 695 11.02 -17.28 4.15
CA CYS A 695 9.80 -18.00 4.48
C CYS A 695 9.99 -19.50 4.27
N THR A 696 9.40 -20.33 5.13
CA THR A 696 9.51 -21.79 5.08
C THR A 696 8.16 -22.47 4.94
N GLY A 697 8.14 -23.64 4.29
CA GLY A 697 6.93 -24.44 4.10
C GLY A 697 5.86 -23.84 3.18
N PRO A 698 6.14 -23.57 1.88
CA PRO A 698 7.36 -23.88 1.14
C PRO A 698 8.46 -22.83 1.31
N ASP A 699 9.68 -23.15 0.90
CA ASP A 699 10.80 -22.21 0.98
C ASP A 699 10.58 -21.07 -0.05
N GLY A 700 10.70 -19.82 0.40
CA GLY A 700 10.53 -18.63 -0.42
C GLY A 700 11.35 -17.44 0.06
N SER A 701 11.78 -16.61 -0.88
CA SER A 701 12.50 -15.35 -0.64
C SER A 701 11.53 -14.20 -0.39
N ALA A 702 12.01 -13.12 0.25
CA ALA A 702 11.21 -11.91 0.48
C ALA A 702 10.57 -11.39 -0.83
N GLY A 703 9.27 -11.09 -0.79
CA GLY A 703 8.48 -10.66 -1.94
C GLY A 703 7.96 -11.77 -2.85
N ASP A 704 8.37 -13.03 -2.66
CA ASP A 704 7.83 -14.15 -3.44
C ASP A 704 6.31 -14.24 -3.23
N ILE A 705 5.57 -14.44 -4.31
CA ILE A 705 4.11 -14.63 -4.29
C ILE A 705 3.79 -16.04 -4.77
N ILE A 706 3.02 -16.79 -3.97
CA ILE A 706 2.58 -18.14 -4.32
C ILE A 706 1.08 -18.32 -4.08
N TYR A 707 0.49 -19.27 -4.81
CA TYR A 707 -0.87 -19.72 -4.55
C TYR A 707 -0.84 -20.96 -3.65
N ASN A 708 -1.36 -20.83 -2.44
CA ASN A 708 -1.51 -21.94 -1.51
C ASN A 708 -2.75 -22.75 -1.90
N THR A 709 -2.52 -23.96 -2.41
CA THR A 709 -3.60 -24.84 -2.88
C THR A 709 -4.40 -25.48 -1.75
N ASP A 710 -3.87 -25.54 -0.54
CA ASP A 710 -4.56 -26.13 0.61
C ASP A 710 -5.54 -25.13 1.21
N GLU A 711 -5.11 -23.87 1.34
CA GLU A 711 -5.89 -22.76 1.91
C GLU A 711 -6.65 -21.95 0.83
N MET A 712 -6.43 -22.29 -0.45
CA MET A 712 -7.02 -21.67 -1.64
C MET A 712 -6.78 -20.17 -1.75
N VAL A 713 -5.65 -19.68 -1.24
CA VAL A 713 -5.35 -18.26 -1.09
C VAL A 713 -4.02 -17.91 -1.75
N LEU A 714 -3.94 -16.70 -2.33
CA LEU A 714 -2.65 -16.14 -2.73
C LEU A 714 -1.92 -15.62 -1.47
N GLN A 715 -0.62 -15.81 -1.37
CA GLN A 715 0.18 -15.37 -0.25
C GLN A 715 1.54 -14.85 -0.72
N TYR A 716 2.13 -13.90 0.01
CA TYR A 716 3.47 -13.40 -0.25
C TYR A 716 4.42 -13.63 0.94
N CYS A 717 5.72 -13.72 0.68
CA CYS A 717 6.73 -13.81 1.73
C CYS A 717 7.10 -12.40 2.22
N ASN A 718 6.86 -12.11 3.50
CA ASN A 718 7.11 -10.80 4.10
C ASN A 718 8.51 -10.68 4.74
N SER A 719 9.49 -11.43 4.23
CA SER A 719 10.80 -11.62 4.87
C SER A 719 10.80 -12.42 6.18
N ALA A 720 9.72 -13.11 6.56
CA ALA A 720 9.73 -14.08 7.66
C ALA A 720 8.64 -15.15 7.53
N ASP A 721 7.44 -14.71 7.14
CA ASP A 721 6.20 -15.46 7.08
C ASP A 721 5.53 -15.38 5.71
N TRP A 722 4.76 -16.43 5.39
CA TRP A 722 3.81 -16.40 4.30
C TRP A 722 2.54 -15.65 4.73
N VAL A 723 2.36 -14.45 4.18
CA VAL A 723 1.22 -13.56 4.45
C VAL A 723 0.14 -13.74 3.40
N ALA A 724 -1.08 -14.11 3.83
CA ALA A 724 -2.23 -14.23 2.95
C ALA A 724 -2.65 -12.85 2.37
N MET A 725 -2.87 -12.83 1.06
CA MET A 725 -3.28 -11.63 0.30
C MET A 725 -4.80 -11.43 0.27
N GLY A 726 -5.54 -12.26 0.98
CA GLY A 726 -6.99 -12.19 1.09
C GLY A 726 -7.53 -13.25 2.03
N PRO A 727 -8.87 -13.35 2.15
CA PRO A 727 -9.49 -14.35 3.01
C PRO A 727 -9.10 -15.78 2.62
N VAL A 728 -8.73 -16.57 3.62
CA VAL A 728 -8.51 -18.01 3.49
C VAL A 728 -9.83 -18.73 3.21
N GLY A 729 -9.83 -19.66 2.25
CA GLY A 729 -10.95 -20.58 2.01
C GLY A 729 -11.47 -20.63 0.57
N GLY A 730 -11.86 -21.86 0.19
CA GLY A 730 -12.46 -22.23 -1.09
C GLY A 730 -12.93 -23.69 -1.05
N THR A 731 -13.83 -24.09 -1.96
CA THR A 731 -14.40 -25.46 -2.02
C THR A 731 -13.79 -26.36 -3.10
N GLY A 732 -12.71 -25.92 -3.77
CA GLY A 732 -11.98 -26.72 -4.76
C GLY A 732 -12.66 -26.85 -6.14
N GLY A 733 -13.22 -25.77 -6.66
CA GLY A 733 -13.78 -25.64 -8.02
C GLY A 733 -12.75 -25.48 -9.15
N GLY A 734 -13.22 -25.60 -10.40
CA GLY A 734 -12.38 -25.62 -11.62
C GLY A 734 -11.93 -24.25 -12.14
N GLY A 735 -11.88 -23.21 -11.30
CA GLY A 735 -11.50 -21.84 -11.68
C GLY A 735 -12.62 -20.81 -11.48
N CYS A 736 -12.29 -19.55 -11.78
CA CYS A 736 -13.16 -18.40 -11.65
C CYS A 736 -13.88 -18.07 -12.96
N SER A 737 -14.97 -17.32 -12.88
CA SER A 737 -15.79 -16.94 -14.03
C SER A 737 -16.07 -15.44 -14.08
N SER A 738 -16.20 -14.92 -15.30
CA SER A 738 -16.45 -13.50 -15.60
C SER A 738 -15.39 -12.52 -15.04
N PRO A 739 -14.15 -12.53 -15.56
CA PRO A 739 -13.63 -13.34 -16.67
C PRO A 739 -13.24 -14.76 -16.24
N ALA A 740 -13.04 -15.66 -17.21
CA ALA A 740 -12.57 -17.01 -16.92
C ALA A 740 -11.10 -16.97 -16.49
N GLY A 741 -10.76 -17.61 -15.37
CA GLY A 741 -9.40 -17.71 -14.84
C GLY A 741 -9.17 -19.01 -14.09
N ASN A 742 -7.94 -19.50 -14.05
CA ASN A 742 -7.53 -20.65 -13.27
C ASN A 742 -7.25 -20.24 -11.82
N ALA A 743 -7.23 -21.21 -10.91
CA ALA A 743 -6.81 -21.00 -9.53
C ALA A 743 -5.42 -20.36 -9.46
N GLY A 744 -5.27 -19.30 -8.67
CA GLY A 744 -4.03 -18.55 -8.54
C GLY A 744 -3.79 -17.49 -9.62
N ASP A 745 -4.62 -17.41 -10.67
CA ASP A 745 -4.54 -16.31 -11.64
C ASP A 745 -4.77 -14.98 -10.91
N ILE A 746 -3.93 -13.99 -11.19
CA ILE A 746 -3.99 -12.63 -10.65
C ILE A 746 -4.32 -11.68 -11.80
N MET A 747 -5.19 -10.70 -11.56
CA MET A 747 -5.46 -9.64 -12.53
C MET A 747 -5.83 -8.33 -11.83
N PHE A 748 -5.58 -7.22 -12.52
CA PHE A 748 -6.13 -5.93 -12.11
C PHE A 748 -7.58 -5.79 -12.57
N ASN A 749 -8.45 -5.38 -11.66
CA ASN A 749 -9.83 -5.11 -11.95
C ASN A 749 -10.04 -3.60 -12.15
N ASN A 750 -10.11 -3.18 -13.42
CA ASN A 750 -10.32 -1.77 -13.78
C ASN A 750 -11.67 -1.19 -13.31
N ASP A 751 -12.67 -2.02 -12.98
CA ASP A 751 -13.96 -1.52 -12.47
C ASP A 751 -13.88 -1.13 -10.99
N PHE A 752 -12.95 -1.75 -10.24
CA PHE A 752 -12.81 -1.59 -8.79
C PHE A 752 -11.43 -1.07 -8.38
N ASN A 753 -10.57 -0.73 -9.34
CA ASN A 753 -9.20 -0.27 -9.12
C ASN A 753 -8.43 -1.17 -8.14
N THR A 754 -8.61 -2.48 -8.20
CA THR A 754 -7.99 -3.39 -7.23
C THR A 754 -7.40 -4.61 -7.91
N MET A 755 -6.25 -5.05 -7.40
CA MET A 755 -5.75 -6.37 -7.74
C MET A 755 -6.68 -7.44 -7.17
N GLN A 756 -6.92 -8.49 -7.93
CA GLN A 756 -7.73 -9.63 -7.50
C GLN A 756 -7.06 -10.94 -7.93
N PHE A 757 -7.25 -11.99 -7.13
CA PHE A 757 -6.80 -13.34 -7.46
C PHE A 757 -7.97 -14.32 -7.51
N CYS A 758 -7.80 -15.41 -8.25
CA CYS A 758 -8.79 -16.48 -8.31
C CYS A 758 -8.56 -17.51 -7.19
N ASN A 759 -9.49 -17.65 -6.24
CA ASN A 759 -9.42 -18.67 -5.17
C ASN A 759 -9.93 -20.07 -5.62
N ALA A 760 -9.82 -20.34 -6.92
CA ALA A 760 -10.40 -21.50 -7.61
C ALA A 760 -11.93 -21.53 -7.72
N GLN A 761 -12.66 -20.50 -7.25
CA GLN A 761 -14.11 -20.38 -7.46
C GLN A 761 -14.55 -18.95 -7.79
N ASP A 762 -14.06 -17.99 -7.00
CA ASP A 762 -14.42 -16.58 -7.03
C ASP A 762 -13.16 -15.72 -7.24
N TRP A 763 -13.35 -14.58 -7.93
CA TRP A 763 -12.36 -13.50 -7.93
C TRP A 763 -12.39 -12.79 -6.58
N VAL A 764 -11.28 -12.82 -5.86
CA VAL A 764 -11.08 -12.26 -4.52
C VAL A 764 -10.17 -11.05 -4.62
N ALA A 765 -10.61 -9.90 -4.11
CA ALA A 765 -9.80 -8.69 -4.05
C ALA A 765 -8.62 -8.87 -3.08
N ILE A 766 -7.46 -8.35 -3.47
CA ILE A 766 -6.20 -8.37 -2.72
C ILE A 766 -6.20 -7.23 -1.67
N GLY A 767 -5.63 -7.44 -0.49
CA GLY A 767 -5.43 -6.39 0.54
C GLY A 767 -6.60 -6.08 1.49
N LYS A 768 -7.78 -6.68 1.24
CA LYS A 768 -9.10 -6.55 1.91
C LYS A 768 -9.55 -5.14 2.35
N GLN A 769 -10.71 -4.78 1.80
CA GLN A 769 -11.33 -3.46 1.84
C GLN A 769 -12.06 -3.12 3.14
N THR A 770 -12.02 -1.83 3.50
CA THR A 770 -12.83 -1.21 4.55
C THR A 770 -14.30 -1.17 4.14
N ALA A 771 -15.22 -1.24 5.11
CA ALA A 771 -16.63 -1.02 4.79
C ALA A 771 -16.91 0.47 4.56
N PRO A 772 -17.86 0.85 3.69
CA PRO A 772 -18.22 2.26 3.50
C PRO A 772 -18.68 2.89 4.82
N THR A 773 -18.11 4.03 5.17
CA THR A 773 -18.45 4.82 6.38
C THR A 773 -19.20 6.10 6.05
N GLU A 774 -19.02 6.66 4.84
CA GLU A 774 -19.75 7.87 4.43
C GLU A 774 -21.26 7.61 4.45
N GLY A 775 -22.00 8.47 5.15
CA GLY A 775 -23.45 8.38 5.27
C GLY A 775 -23.96 7.23 6.14
N LEU A 776 -23.08 6.49 6.83
CA LEU A 776 -23.50 5.52 7.84
C LEU A 776 -24.06 6.28 9.05
N ILE A 777 -25.29 5.96 9.45
CA ILE A 777 -25.99 6.63 10.56
C ILE A 777 -26.42 5.69 11.68
N ALA A 778 -26.36 4.37 11.46
CA ALA A 778 -26.38 3.40 12.53
C ALA A 778 -25.73 2.07 12.12
N HIS A 779 -25.03 1.46 13.08
CA HIS A 779 -24.43 0.14 12.96
C HIS A 779 -24.67 -0.65 14.26
N TYR A 780 -25.47 -1.71 14.17
CA TYR A 780 -25.69 -2.69 15.23
C TYR A 780 -25.00 -4.00 14.86
N PRO A 781 -23.79 -4.28 15.38
CA PRO A 781 -23.10 -5.54 15.16
C PRO A 781 -23.83 -6.72 15.81
N LEU A 782 -24.50 -6.49 16.94
CA LEU A 782 -25.21 -7.52 17.71
C LEU A 782 -24.27 -8.59 18.31
N ASN A 783 -23.08 -8.17 18.77
CA ASN A 783 -22.04 -9.05 19.30
C ASN A 783 -22.17 -9.37 20.81
N GLU A 784 -23.17 -8.82 21.47
CA GLU A 784 -23.34 -8.89 22.91
C GLU A 784 -23.53 -10.33 23.40
N THR A 785 -22.87 -10.63 24.53
CA THR A 785 -22.90 -11.94 25.19
C THR A 785 -23.64 -11.92 26.52
N SER A 786 -24.12 -10.76 26.96
CA SER A 786 -24.88 -10.58 28.21
C SER A 786 -25.55 -9.21 28.28
N GLY A 787 -26.61 -9.11 29.08
CA GLY A 787 -27.39 -7.89 29.31
C GLY A 787 -28.44 -7.65 28.22
N ASN A 788 -29.14 -6.51 28.32
CA ASN A 788 -30.13 -6.10 27.31
C ASN A 788 -29.73 -4.92 26.44
N SER A 789 -28.60 -4.26 26.69
CA SER A 789 -28.20 -3.15 25.83
C SER A 789 -27.49 -3.71 24.60
N MET A 790 -28.12 -3.59 23.43
CA MET A 790 -27.50 -3.91 22.15
C MET A 790 -26.80 -2.66 21.63
N ILE A 791 -25.47 -2.67 21.60
CA ILE A 791 -24.67 -1.47 21.35
C ILE A 791 -24.78 -1.08 19.87
N GLU A 792 -24.84 0.23 19.64
CA GLU A 792 -24.86 0.87 18.33
C GLU A 792 -23.61 1.75 18.18
N TYR A 793 -22.85 1.57 17.10
CA TYR A 793 -21.47 2.07 16.98
C TYR A 793 -21.30 3.44 16.31
N VAL A 794 -22.38 4.10 15.88
CA VAL A 794 -22.30 5.35 15.11
C VAL A 794 -22.84 6.54 15.91
N SER A 795 -24.00 6.36 16.54
CA SER A 795 -24.79 7.45 17.15
C SER A 795 -25.07 7.24 18.63
N ALA A 796 -24.47 6.21 19.24
CA ALA A 796 -24.75 5.75 20.61
C ALA A 796 -26.25 5.47 20.87
N ASN A 797 -27.01 5.17 19.81
CA ASN A 797 -28.45 4.92 19.87
C ASN A 797 -28.70 3.44 20.14
N ASN A 798 -28.21 2.99 21.30
CA ASN A 798 -28.24 1.59 21.69
C ASN A 798 -29.66 1.03 21.68
N GLY A 799 -29.79 -0.19 21.18
CA GLY A 799 -31.01 -0.97 21.22
C GLY A 799 -31.21 -1.66 22.58
N THR A 800 -32.43 -2.09 22.84
CA THR A 800 -32.81 -2.90 23.99
C THR A 800 -33.26 -4.28 23.51
N TRP A 801 -32.51 -5.32 23.86
CA TRP A 801 -32.92 -6.72 23.69
C TRP A 801 -34.17 -7.01 24.51
N THR A 802 -35.12 -7.69 23.90
CA THR A 802 -36.36 -8.13 24.54
C THR A 802 -36.65 -9.57 24.14
N ASP A 803 -36.68 -10.46 25.12
CA ASP A 803 -37.09 -11.87 25.02
C ASP A 803 -38.41 -12.14 25.78
N GLY A 804 -39.01 -11.10 26.37
CA GLY A 804 -40.22 -11.18 27.19
C GLY A 804 -40.01 -11.69 28.63
N THR A 805 -38.94 -12.40 28.95
CA THR A 805 -38.57 -12.86 30.31
C THR A 805 -37.07 -12.89 30.51
N GLY A 806 -36.55 -12.00 31.35
CA GLY A 806 -35.12 -11.92 31.67
C GLY A 806 -34.47 -10.71 31.02
N ASN A 807 -34.81 -10.43 29.75
CA ASN A 807 -34.18 -9.39 28.93
C ASN A 807 -32.66 -9.43 29.11
N ASP A 808 -32.07 -10.58 28.77
CA ASP A 808 -30.62 -10.81 28.77
C ASP A 808 -30.29 -11.69 27.57
N VAL A 809 -29.48 -11.16 26.64
CA VAL A 809 -29.17 -11.82 25.37
C VAL A 809 -28.29 -13.07 25.51
N ALA A 810 -27.71 -13.31 26.70
CA ALA A 810 -26.74 -14.38 26.92
C ALA A 810 -27.25 -15.78 26.52
N GLU A 811 -28.55 -16.08 26.72
CA GLU A 811 -29.13 -17.39 26.41
C GLU A 811 -29.33 -17.59 24.90
N GLU A 812 -29.41 -16.49 24.15
CA GLU A 812 -29.68 -16.42 22.71
C GLU A 812 -28.43 -16.19 21.87
N THR A 813 -27.31 -15.73 22.46
CA THR A 813 -26.06 -15.52 21.72
C THR A 813 -25.56 -16.83 21.11
N ARG A 814 -25.30 -16.81 19.80
CA ARG A 814 -24.67 -17.90 19.03
C ARG A 814 -23.51 -17.32 18.22
N LYS A 815 -22.76 -18.20 17.55
CA LYS A 815 -21.77 -17.77 16.57
C LYS A 815 -22.46 -17.03 15.42
N GLY A 816 -22.08 -15.77 15.23
CA GLY A 816 -22.56 -14.91 14.16
C GLY A 816 -21.90 -15.23 12.82
N LYS A 817 -22.22 -14.40 11.84
CA LYS A 817 -21.44 -14.28 10.63
C LYS A 817 -20.12 -13.54 10.92
N ILE A 818 -20.17 -12.50 11.74
CA ILE A 818 -19.04 -11.72 12.24
C ILE A 818 -19.07 -11.79 13.75
N GLY A 819 -18.13 -12.51 14.37
CA GLY A 819 -18.15 -12.69 15.82
C GLY A 819 -19.36 -13.48 16.33
N ASN A 820 -20.26 -12.82 17.04
CA ASN A 820 -21.45 -13.36 17.70
C ASN A 820 -22.73 -12.76 17.09
N ALA A 821 -23.85 -13.45 17.26
CA ALA A 821 -25.17 -12.94 16.87
C ALA A 821 -26.26 -13.51 17.80
N PRO A 822 -27.31 -12.73 18.13
CA PRO A 822 -28.46 -13.24 18.86
C PRO A 822 -29.33 -14.14 17.97
N LEU A 823 -29.79 -15.25 18.55
CA LEU A 823 -30.79 -16.12 17.97
C LEU A 823 -32.19 -15.62 18.31
N PHE A 824 -32.94 -15.20 17.30
CA PHE A 824 -34.36 -14.86 17.43
C PHE A 824 -35.20 -16.13 17.26
N ASP A 825 -36.10 -16.39 18.20
CA ASP A 825 -36.86 -17.64 18.31
C ASP A 825 -38.17 -17.68 17.48
N GLY A 826 -38.56 -16.56 16.89
CA GLY A 826 -39.80 -16.42 16.12
C GLY A 826 -41.07 -16.15 16.93
N ASN A 827 -41.00 -15.91 18.24
CA ASN A 827 -42.16 -15.70 19.11
C ASN A 827 -42.18 -14.35 19.83
N ASN A 828 -41.07 -13.90 20.38
CA ASN A 828 -41.01 -12.74 21.27
C ASN A 828 -39.70 -11.95 21.21
N ASP A 829 -38.68 -12.48 20.52
CA ASP A 829 -37.34 -11.87 20.48
C ASP A 829 -37.25 -10.69 19.51
N PHE A 830 -36.74 -9.54 19.98
CA PHE A 830 -36.42 -8.38 19.14
C PHE A 830 -35.50 -7.40 19.85
N VAL A 831 -34.84 -6.54 19.08
CA VAL A 831 -34.14 -5.35 19.57
C VAL A 831 -35.03 -4.13 19.34
N LEU A 832 -35.22 -3.30 20.36
CA LEU A 832 -35.94 -2.03 20.28
C LEU A 832 -34.98 -0.85 20.37
N PHE A 833 -34.99 0.06 19.41
CA PHE A 833 -34.14 1.26 19.43
C PHE A 833 -34.97 2.53 19.17
N SER A 834 -34.42 3.70 19.49
CA SER A 834 -35.09 4.98 19.23
C SER A 834 -34.86 5.43 17.80
N LEU A 835 -35.83 6.05 17.14
CA LEU A 835 -35.57 6.65 15.81
C LEU A 835 -35.03 8.07 16.00
N THR A 836 -33.82 8.33 15.50
CA THR A 836 -33.25 9.69 15.46
C THR A 836 -34.03 10.58 14.50
N SER A 837 -33.90 11.90 14.62
CA SER A 837 -34.53 12.86 13.69
C SER A 837 -34.13 12.62 12.23
N GLU A 838 -32.91 12.12 12.01
CA GLU A 838 -32.39 11.77 10.69
C GLU A 838 -33.04 10.49 10.15
N MET A 839 -33.13 9.44 10.96
CA MET A 839 -33.85 8.21 10.59
C MET A 839 -35.34 8.46 10.30
N GLN A 840 -35.95 9.41 11.03
CA GLN A 840 -37.36 9.80 10.80
C GLN A 840 -37.57 10.53 9.46
N ASN A 841 -36.51 11.02 8.83
CA ASN A 841 -36.56 11.85 7.62
C ASN A 841 -35.63 11.33 6.50
N LEU A 842 -35.51 10.01 6.35
CA LEU A 842 -34.76 9.38 5.26
C LEU A 842 -35.47 9.56 3.91
N GLN A 843 -34.82 10.24 2.96
CA GLN A 843 -35.31 10.42 1.59
C GLN A 843 -34.58 9.51 0.59
N SER A 844 -33.30 9.26 0.83
CA SER A 844 -32.44 8.31 0.12
C SER A 844 -31.70 7.51 1.18
N PHE A 845 -31.60 6.19 1.04
CA PHE A 845 -30.99 5.36 2.10
C PHE A 845 -30.59 3.96 1.62
N THR A 846 -29.81 3.29 2.46
CA THR A 846 -29.45 1.88 2.32
C THR A 846 -29.65 1.15 3.64
N LEU A 847 -30.28 -0.02 3.60
CA LEU A 847 -30.40 -0.94 4.74
C LEU A 847 -29.59 -2.20 4.45
N SER A 848 -28.78 -2.64 5.41
CA SER A 848 -27.94 -3.83 5.30
C SER A 848 -28.06 -4.73 6.53
N ALA A 849 -28.03 -6.04 6.33
CA ALA A 849 -27.90 -7.01 7.41
C ALA A 849 -27.36 -8.35 6.90
N TRP A 850 -26.57 -9.04 7.73
CA TRP A 850 -26.37 -10.47 7.60
C TRP A 850 -27.52 -11.21 8.27
N VAL A 851 -28.10 -12.18 7.56
CA VAL A 851 -29.24 -12.95 8.06
C VAL A 851 -29.04 -14.44 7.84
N ASN A 852 -29.34 -15.25 8.85
CA ASN A 852 -29.50 -16.70 8.72
C ASN A 852 -30.93 -17.07 9.11
N TRP A 853 -31.76 -17.36 8.12
CA TRP A 853 -33.19 -17.53 8.33
C TRP A 853 -33.57 -18.99 8.56
N ALA A 854 -34.19 -19.32 9.69
CA ALA A 854 -34.54 -20.70 10.04
C ALA A 854 -35.83 -21.20 9.34
N GLY A 855 -36.60 -20.30 8.71
CA GLY A 855 -37.86 -20.61 8.03
C GLY A 855 -39.12 -20.16 8.81
N VAL A 856 -40.23 -20.01 8.08
CA VAL A 856 -41.54 -19.60 8.64
C VAL A 856 -42.38 -20.76 9.19
N THR A 857 -43.25 -20.44 10.14
CA THR A 857 -44.37 -21.28 10.60
C THR A 857 -45.74 -20.88 10.01
N ALA A 858 -46.00 -19.61 9.64
CA ALA A 858 -47.17 -19.18 8.82
C ALA A 858 -47.30 -17.67 8.44
N ASP A 859 -46.48 -16.74 8.96
CA ASP A 859 -46.70 -15.27 8.83
C ASP A 859 -45.41 -14.48 8.49
N TYR A 860 -45.51 -13.15 8.36
CA TYR A 860 -44.39 -12.24 8.13
C TYR A 860 -43.38 -12.24 9.29
N GLN A 861 -42.10 -12.05 8.97
CA GLN A 861 -41.01 -11.97 9.95
C GLN A 861 -40.12 -10.76 9.63
N GLY A 862 -39.96 -9.82 10.57
CA GLY A 862 -39.20 -8.58 10.33
C GLY A 862 -37.71 -8.71 10.63
N VAL A 863 -36.85 -8.26 9.72
CA VAL A 863 -35.40 -8.16 9.95
C VAL A 863 -35.07 -6.78 10.53
N ILE A 864 -35.43 -5.71 9.82
CA ILE A 864 -35.29 -4.30 10.24
C ILE A 864 -36.62 -3.61 9.96
N ASP A 865 -37.21 -2.93 10.93
CA ASP A 865 -38.49 -2.20 10.81
C ASP A 865 -38.37 -0.80 11.45
N LEU A 866 -38.52 0.24 10.64
CA LEU A 866 -38.49 1.65 11.07
C LEU A 866 -39.90 2.26 11.28
N ARG A 867 -40.95 1.45 11.51
CA ARG A 867 -42.34 1.87 11.86
C ARG A 867 -43.03 2.79 10.84
N ASP A 868 -43.78 3.80 11.31
CA ASP A 868 -44.56 4.74 10.49
C ASP A 868 -43.68 5.86 9.88
N VAL A 869 -42.38 5.61 9.72
CA VAL A 869 -41.46 6.36 8.82
C VAL A 869 -41.83 6.16 7.34
N GLY A 870 -43.11 5.91 7.08
CA GLY A 870 -43.65 4.57 7.07
C GLY A 870 -42.72 3.39 6.81
N MET A 871 -43.35 2.23 6.62
CA MET A 871 -42.70 0.94 6.72
C MET A 871 -41.56 0.76 5.70
N LEU A 872 -40.36 1.22 6.06
CA LEU A 872 -39.09 0.83 5.49
C LEU A 872 -38.69 -0.43 6.22
N THR A 873 -38.93 -1.56 5.57
CA THR A 873 -38.79 -2.85 6.25
C THR A 873 -38.27 -3.90 5.30
N MET A 874 -37.21 -4.58 5.74
CA MET A 874 -36.78 -5.85 5.17
C MET A 874 -37.45 -6.98 5.97
N ALA A 875 -38.25 -7.80 5.32
CA ALA A 875 -39.02 -8.87 5.97
C ALA A 875 -39.11 -10.12 5.11
N PHE A 876 -39.48 -11.26 5.70
CA PHE A 876 -39.78 -12.50 4.97
C PHE A 876 -41.30 -12.82 4.98
N ASN A 877 -41.84 -13.30 3.86
CA ASN A 877 -43.21 -13.84 3.72
C ASN A 877 -43.17 -15.10 2.86
N ASN A 878 -43.63 -16.24 3.39
CA ASN A 878 -43.76 -17.49 2.62
C ASN A 878 -42.53 -17.79 1.73
N SER A 879 -41.33 -17.63 2.30
CA SER A 879 -40.00 -17.80 1.67
C SER A 879 -39.47 -16.69 0.75
N ASN A 880 -40.22 -15.61 0.52
CA ASN A 880 -39.72 -14.44 -0.20
C ASN A 880 -39.18 -13.39 0.76
N LEU A 881 -38.08 -12.74 0.40
CA LEU A 881 -37.70 -11.45 0.98
C LEU A 881 -38.69 -10.39 0.46
N LEU A 882 -38.98 -9.39 1.28
CA LEU A 882 -39.80 -8.25 0.95
C LEU A 882 -39.12 -6.98 1.39
N PHE A 883 -39.25 -5.97 0.54
CA PHE A 883 -39.04 -4.59 0.89
C PHE A 883 -40.40 -3.90 0.83
N ARG A 884 -40.72 -3.15 1.87
CA ARG A 884 -41.87 -2.26 1.89
C ARG A 884 -41.36 -0.84 1.94
N ALA A 885 -42.06 0.04 1.24
CA ALA A 885 -41.91 1.47 1.34
C ALA A 885 -43.30 2.08 1.56
N PRO A 886 -43.50 2.93 2.56
CA PRO A 886 -44.78 3.59 2.79
C PRO A 886 -45.19 4.60 1.72
N ALA A 887 -46.48 4.93 1.74
CA ALA A 887 -46.97 6.21 1.27
C ALA A 887 -48.01 6.77 2.23
N TRP A 888 -47.89 8.05 2.60
CA TRP A 888 -48.66 8.66 3.69
C TRP A 888 -50.10 9.03 3.31
N ASP A 889 -50.37 9.38 2.06
CA ASP A 889 -51.69 9.75 1.55
C ASP A 889 -52.21 8.79 0.45
N GLY A 890 -51.55 7.64 0.27
CA GLY A 890 -51.93 6.62 -0.70
C GLY A 890 -51.50 5.20 -0.32
N ALA A 891 -51.26 4.34 -1.32
CA ALA A 891 -50.92 2.93 -1.15
C ALA A 891 -49.42 2.72 -0.90
N GLU A 892 -49.07 1.79 0.00
CA GLU A 892 -47.69 1.33 0.23
C GLU A 892 -47.10 0.67 -1.03
N GLY A 893 -45.81 0.91 -1.26
CA GLY A 893 -45.00 0.15 -2.19
C GLY A 893 -44.58 -1.19 -1.57
N ILE A 894 -44.81 -2.29 -2.28
CA ILE A 894 -44.41 -3.63 -1.82
C ILE A 894 -43.68 -4.32 -2.95
N TRP A 895 -42.42 -4.70 -2.69
CA TRP A 895 -41.61 -5.48 -3.62
C TRP A 895 -41.19 -6.78 -2.94
N GLN A 896 -41.21 -7.86 -3.72
CA GLN A 896 -40.89 -9.20 -3.27
C GLN A 896 -39.86 -9.86 -4.18
N PHE A 897 -39.02 -10.69 -3.56
CA PHE A 897 -37.88 -11.36 -4.19
C PHE A 897 -37.90 -12.83 -3.77
N SER A 898 -37.94 -13.71 -4.76
CA SER A 898 -37.95 -15.15 -4.53
C SER A 898 -36.54 -15.72 -4.51
N GLY A 899 -36.26 -16.56 -3.51
CA GLY A 899 -35.03 -17.34 -3.43
C GLY A 899 -35.10 -18.35 -2.28
N ASN A 900 -34.11 -19.23 -2.22
CA ASN A 900 -33.95 -20.16 -1.10
C ASN A 900 -32.87 -19.65 -0.16
N TYR A 901 -33.29 -19.03 0.95
CA TYR A 901 -32.40 -18.39 1.93
C TYR A 901 -32.35 -19.15 3.27
N ARG A 902 -33.00 -20.31 3.36
CA ARG A 902 -33.21 -21.02 4.62
C ARG A 902 -31.92 -21.69 5.11
N GLY A 903 -31.56 -21.44 6.36
CA GLY A 903 -30.41 -22.05 7.05
C GLY A 903 -29.05 -21.62 6.52
N GLN A 904 -28.99 -20.55 5.73
CA GLN A 904 -27.76 -20.02 5.14
C GLN A 904 -27.59 -18.57 5.57
N TRP A 905 -26.35 -18.20 5.91
CA TRP A 905 -25.99 -16.79 6.04
C TRP A 905 -26.06 -16.12 4.67
N LYS A 906 -26.78 -15.00 4.61
CA LYS A 906 -26.92 -14.15 3.44
C LYS A 906 -26.74 -12.69 3.83
N HIS A 907 -25.92 -11.97 3.08
CA HIS A 907 -25.83 -10.52 3.21
C HIS A 907 -26.93 -9.90 2.37
N MET A 908 -27.91 -9.26 3.00
CA MET A 908 -29.06 -8.69 2.33
C MET A 908 -28.99 -7.17 2.41
N VAL A 909 -29.04 -6.52 1.25
CA VAL A 909 -28.95 -5.06 1.16
C VAL A 909 -30.07 -4.52 0.26
N VAL A 910 -30.68 -3.41 0.66
CA VAL A 910 -31.68 -2.68 -0.14
C VAL A 910 -31.33 -1.21 -0.18
N THR A 911 -31.31 -0.62 -1.39
CA THR A 911 -31.25 0.84 -1.59
C THR A 911 -32.56 1.35 -2.14
N TYR A 912 -32.98 2.54 -1.70
CA TYR A 912 -34.20 3.16 -2.18
C TYR A 912 -34.15 4.69 -2.01
N ASN A 913 -34.80 5.38 -2.94
CA ASN A 913 -34.79 6.84 -3.02
C ASN A 913 -36.17 7.38 -3.36
N TYR A 914 -36.77 8.11 -2.42
CA TYR A 914 -38.08 8.74 -2.57
C TYR A 914 -38.06 9.99 -3.46
N THR A 915 -36.88 10.52 -3.77
CA THR A 915 -36.74 11.64 -4.71
C THR A 915 -36.83 11.18 -6.16
N ASP A 916 -36.68 9.89 -6.42
CA ASP A 916 -36.89 9.30 -7.73
C ASP A 916 -38.38 9.36 -8.15
N PRO A 917 -38.67 9.33 -9.46
CA PRO A 917 -40.04 9.30 -9.94
C PRO A 917 -40.85 8.16 -9.30
N VAL A 918 -42.09 8.46 -8.89
CA VAL A 918 -43.02 7.49 -8.30
C VAL A 918 -43.13 6.24 -9.21
N GLY A 919 -42.88 5.07 -8.63
CA GLY A 919 -42.84 3.79 -9.35
C GLY A 919 -41.43 3.34 -9.75
N THR A 920 -40.38 4.03 -9.32
CA THR A 920 -39.00 3.51 -9.42
C THR A 920 -38.80 2.38 -8.41
N ASP A 921 -38.34 1.23 -8.90
CA ASP A 921 -38.12 0.04 -8.10
C ASP A 921 -36.89 0.17 -7.17
N PRO A 922 -36.92 -0.41 -5.95
CA PRO A 922 -35.74 -0.51 -5.09
C PRO A 922 -34.65 -1.37 -5.75
N LYS A 923 -33.38 -1.08 -5.42
CA LYS A 923 -32.27 -1.96 -5.79
C LYS A 923 -32.01 -2.92 -4.63
N VAL A 924 -31.97 -4.21 -4.91
CA VAL A 924 -31.80 -5.25 -3.89
C VAL A 924 -30.61 -6.13 -4.24
N TYR A 925 -29.81 -6.44 -3.23
CA TYR A 925 -28.57 -7.19 -3.35
C TYR A 925 -28.58 -8.36 -2.38
N VAL A 926 -28.09 -9.51 -2.85
CA VAL A 926 -27.84 -10.68 -2.03
C VAL A 926 -26.39 -11.08 -2.24
N ASP A 927 -25.64 -11.20 -1.15
CA ASP A 927 -24.21 -11.54 -1.15
C ASP A 927 -23.39 -10.60 -2.06
N GLY A 928 -23.69 -9.29 -2.02
CA GLY A 928 -23.02 -8.26 -2.82
C GLY A 928 -23.45 -8.20 -4.30
N ILE A 929 -24.37 -9.07 -4.73
CA ILE A 929 -24.82 -9.14 -6.14
C ILE A 929 -26.21 -8.52 -6.29
N ARG A 930 -26.34 -7.53 -7.19
CA ARG A 930 -27.63 -6.90 -7.53
C ARG A 930 -28.58 -7.89 -8.20
N LEU A 931 -29.79 -8.01 -7.69
CA LEU A 931 -30.83 -8.82 -8.30
C LEU A 931 -31.35 -8.14 -9.59
N PRO A 932 -31.49 -8.89 -10.70
CA PRO A 932 -31.80 -8.32 -12.01
C PRO A 932 -33.25 -7.86 -12.15
N SER A 933 -34.14 -8.32 -11.26
CA SER A 933 -35.55 -7.96 -11.27
C SER A 933 -36.15 -8.12 -9.89
N VAL A 934 -37.06 -7.21 -9.56
CA VAL A 934 -37.82 -7.19 -8.32
C VAL A 934 -39.29 -7.32 -8.72
N SER A 935 -40.08 -8.13 -8.00
CA SER A 935 -41.50 -8.25 -8.34
C SER A 935 -42.31 -7.26 -7.51
N GLU A 936 -42.86 -6.26 -8.17
CA GLU A 936 -43.74 -5.27 -7.56
C GLU A 936 -45.13 -5.88 -7.33
N SER A 937 -45.57 -5.91 -6.07
CA SER A 937 -46.92 -6.33 -5.68
C SER A 937 -47.88 -5.13 -5.64
N THR A 938 -47.39 -3.97 -5.21
CA THR A 938 -48.18 -2.74 -5.11
C THR A 938 -47.26 -1.57 -5.44
N THR A 939 -47.71 -0.69 -6.34
CA THR A 939 -46.99 0.54 -6.67
C THR A 939 -47.26 1.61 -5.62
N PRO A 940 -46.22 2.25 -5.07
CA PRO A 940 -46.41 3.34 -4.12
C PRO A 940 -47.16 4.52 -4.77
N THR A 941 -48.06 5.16 -4.03
CA THR A 941 -48.80 6.35 -4.50
C THR A 941 -48.86 7.40 -3.39
N GLY A 942 -48.57 8.66 -3.69
CA GLY A 942 -48.60 9.73 -2.68
C GLY A 942 -47.34 10.60 -2.69
N SER A 943 -47.20 11.46 -1.67
CA SER A 943 -46.01 12.30 -1.45
C SER A 943 -45.23 11.91 -0.19
N TYR A 944 -43.92 12.14 -0.20
CA TYR A 944 -43.04 11.93 0.96
C TYR A 944 -43.34 12.91 2.12
N SER A 945 -43.24 12.45 3.36
CA SER A 945 -43.24 13.28 4.57
C SER A 945 -42.39 12.64 5.69
N ALA A 946 -41.90 13.40 6.66
CA ALA A 946 -41.17 12.81 7.79
C ALA A 946 -42.09 11.96 8.71
N SER A 947 -41.51 10.96 9.39
CA SER A 947 -42.19 10.13 10.37
C SER A 947 -42.66 10.89 11.61
N ALA A 948 -43.77 10.44 12.20
CA ALA A 948 -44.19 10.85 13.54
C ALA A 948 -43.85 9.81 14.63
N GLN A 949 -43.22 8.68 14.27
CA GLN A 949 -42.87 7.61 15.21
C GLN A 949 -41.46 7.76 15.74
N THR A 950 -41.24 7.24 16.96
CA THR A 950 -40.01 7.48 17.72
C THR A 950 -39.22 6.22 18.04
N ALA A 951 -39.62 5.04 17.54
CA ALA A 951 -38.95 3.77 17.83
C ALA A 951 -38.84 2.90 16.58
N GLY A 952 -37.80 2.07 16.47
CA GLY A 952 -37.59 1.07 15.43
C GLY A 952 -37.27 -0.30 16.04
N THR A 953 -37.32 -1.36 15.24
CA THR A 953 -36.99 -2.71 15.71
C THR A 953 -36.11 -3.51 14.77
N ILE A 954 -35.23 -4.34 15.33
CA ILE A 954 -34.52 -5.43 14.64
C ILE A 954 -35.13 -6.75 15.13
N GLY A 955 -35.39 -7.69 14.23
CA GLY A 955 -35.96 -9.00 14.58
C GLY A 955 -37.48 -9.02 14.79
N ARG A 956 -38.19 -7.93 14.54
CA ARG A 956 -39.66 -7.89 14.53
C ARG A 956 -40.21 -6.94 13.49
N SER A 957 -41.35 -7.29 12.91
CA SER A 957 -42.18 -6.36 12.14
C SER A 957 -43.45 -5.96 12.91
N TYR A 958 -43.85 -4.69 12.80
CA TYR A 958 -45.02 -4.12 13.51
C TYR A 958 -46.31 -4.05 12.68
N ILE A 959 -46.31 -4.60 11.48
CA ILE A 959 -47.41 -4.48 10.53
C ILE A 959 -48.63 -5.27 11.03
N SER A 960 -49.73 -4.56 11.35
CA SER A 960 -51.08 -5.13 11.59
C SER A 960 -51.24 -6.15 12.73
N GLY A 961 -50.46 -6.05 13.81
CA GLY A 961 -50.67 -6.81 15.06
C GLY A 961 -49.37 -7.35 15.67
N ASN A 962 -49.41 -7.65 16.98
CA ASN A 962 -48.28 -8.23 17.70
C ASN A 962 -48.11 -9.70 17.29
N GLY A 963 -46.96 -10.12 16.73
CA GLY A 963 -46.73 -11.53 16.37
C GLY A 963 -45.75 -11.86 15.24
N ARG A 964 -45.02 -10.89 14.66
CA ARG A 964 -44.20 -11.07 13.45
C ARG A 964 -42.69 -11.06 13.71
N PHE A 965 -42.28 -12.00 14.56
CA PHE A 965 -40.91 -12.10 15.06
C PHE A 965 -40.05 -12.91 14.11
N TYR A 966 -38.79 -12.49 13.97
CA TYR A 966 -37.80 -13.18 13.18
C TYR A 966 -37.46 -14.53 13.80
N ASN A 967 -37.25 -15.54 12.97
CA ASN A 967 -36.80 -16.86 13.40
C ASN A 967 -35.46 -17.18 12.73
N GLY A 968 -34.37 -17.09 13.48
CA GLY A 968 -33.02 -17.26 12.96
C GLY A 968 -32.02 -16.28 13.60
N LEU A 969 -30.86 -16.10 12.95
CA LEU A 969 -29.81 -15.18 13.40
C LEU A 969 -29.83 -13.92 12.52
N ILE A 970 -29.59 -12.77 13.13
CA ILE A 970 -29.34 -11.48 12.45
C ILE A 970 -28.03 -10.94 13.01
N ASP A 971 -27.19 -10.40 12.15
CA ASP A 971 -25.85 -9.91 12.47
C ASP A 971 -25.53 -8.68 11.61
N ASP A 972 -24.67 -7.79 12.11
CA ASP A 972 -24.09 -6.64 11.41
C ASP A 972 -25.13 -5.79 10.64
N VAL A 973 -26.12 -5.27 11.37
CA VAL A 973 -27.18 -4.41 10.81
C VAL A 973 -26.65 -3.00 10.61
N ARG A 974 -26.81 -2.44 9.40
CA ARG A 974 -26.36 -1.08 9.08
C ARG A 974 -27.44 -0.26 8.37
N ILE A 975 -27.46 1.03 8.67
CA ILE A 975 -28.38 2.01 8.09
C ILE A 975 -27.55 3.19 7.56
N TYR A 976 -27.70 3.49 6.27
CA TYR A 976 -27.06 4.64 5.62
C TYR A 976 -28.12 5.67 5.21
N ASN A 977 -27.82 6.96 5.35
CA ASN A 977 -28.66 8.08 4.93
C ASN A 977 -28.54 8.44 3.43
N ARG A 978 -27.97 7.51 2.65
CA ARG A 978 -27.81 7.61 1.19
C ARG A 978 -27.94 6.25 0.53
N GLU A 979 -28.20 6.26 -0.77
CA GLU A 979 -28.00 5.08 -1.60
C GLU A 979 -26.50 4.79 -1.74
N LEU A 980 -26.09 3.59 -1.32
CA LEU A 980 -24.79 3.04 -1.68
C LEU A 980 -24.83 2.58 -3.15
N SER A 981 -23.73 2.76 -3.86
CA SER A 981 -23.54 2.24 -5.21
C SER A 981 -23.38 0.71 -5.22
N ASP A 982 -23.54 0.10 -6.40
CA ASP A 982 -23.27 -1.34 -6.61
C ASP A 982 -21.87 -1.73 -6.10
N THR A 983 -20.90 -0.83 -6.27
CA THR A 983 -19.51 -0.98 -5.82
C THR A 983 -19.39 -0.95 -4.31
N GLU A 984 -19.95 0.07 -3.66
CA GLU A 984 -19.89 0.20 -2.20
C GLU A 984 -20.61 -0.94 -1.48
N ILE A 985 -21.68 -1.49 -2.06
CA ILE A 985 -22.39 -2.65 -1.51
C ILE A 985 -21.56 -3.93 -1.64
N LYS A 986 -20.82 -4.07 -2.75
CA LYS A 986 -19.92 -5.20 -2.95
C LYS A 986 -18.70 -5.11 -2.03
N GLN A 987 -18.15 -3.91 -1.85
CA GLN A 987 -17.12 -3.59 -0.85
C GLN A 987 -17.61 -3.93 0.55
N LEU A 988 -18.81 -3.46 0.93
CA LEU A 988 -19.47 -3.76 2.20
C LEU A 988 -19.61 -5.28 2.43
N TYR A 989 -20.08 -6.02 1.42
CA TYR A 989 -20.15 -7.49 1.49
C TYR A 989 -18.80 -8.12 1.77
N TYR A 990 -17.75 -7.73 1.04
CA TYR A 990 -16.43 -8.34 1.24
C TYR A 990 -15.79 -7.94 2.56
N ALA A 991 -15.89 -6.67 2.97
CA ALA A 991 -15.43 -6.20 4.27
C ALA A 991 -16.03 -7.05 5.43
N THR A 992 -17.26 -7.52 5.26
CA THR A 992 -18.07 -8.19 6.30
C THR A 992 -18.30 -9.69 6.07
N LYS A 993 -17.69 -10.29 5.04
CA LYS A 993 -17.82 -11.72 4.70
C LYS A 993 -16.92 -12.62 5.54
#